data_AF-A0A7K9CXG1-F1
#
_entry.id   AF-A0A7K9CXG1-F1
#
_cell.length_a   1.000
_cell.length_b   1.000
_cell.length_c   1.000
_cell.angle_alpha   90.00
_cell.angle_beta   90.00
_cell.angle_gamma   90.00
#
_symmetry.space_group_name_H-M   'P 1'
#
loop_
_entity.id
_entity.type
_entity.pdbx_description
1 polymer ?
#
loop_
_entity_poly.entity_id
_entity_poly.type
_entity_poly.pdbx_seq_one_letter_code
_entity_poly.pdbx_strand_id
1 'polypeptide(L)'
;VSMRIDMADDADLTHSSSTTSEDVESSTSTYKEAMLLLEQLSVGHTGSDILSKIQNILLKYEQIIEREKNRYAGVCREVKKLESKKEESQLIAEETQDFKSVLAPQEVEWKSDIENLKFTLKQEEEKRLRVESLYEKTREKLRRKEDEYCKEMEEKRQLELQSGNLEMELMTLKKLLKQVEEERDETQRQLSWEKSARALQEGILNHHLQRQKELEEETRRTVVKDSVESDVEREKDLLYKNQLLQDEIAMLRLELDQARLRHQEEEGKYLEENETLKEKNEDLKKELKLNEEALTQTAFQYNAQLNLLKTESVVLTSKLEQTKETKDRLETEIESFRSRLNTAVQELERHQSSKGDVERTFQRERDEWLRMQDKLHHDLSAVQETTKSLSQQLSTAESKANSLENELHQLKQTLREKTLLLETTQKELSQAQCQAKEYDRAQQLEKDQVSKLIIKQEAMQERLAQFQSENLLLHQQLEDMQNKGIIKEKVVNDVQDRFNEILNKLRADTEKQVHLVEERNKELSARCTDLREQVFKYETDKAEREDMVRQLQQELADALKKQSMSEASLEVYTRYRSDLEEEKLRLQKELEKVKTKVHHIALDNKERELRDSSQKLQDLLLASSGTNTTIKQLEEHVQRERQKVKKLAELKHSVEMRLDQEMERNIELHKDCKRLKRLLSRATEKLRAYEERERESRLNLQGEMRNRYSEMVTEVGTLRTKVADLSQQLERESKKCIQLETQNQDLREELSTMHGNHKQLEKSNCQLKEEVTNLKQHLETNMVDHRQIEQYKREMEERAGQEIRQILQEVNLFLQAQAASQDRLEQIRDSHHASLRNQLKHRIRDLEWELDKIKNTQQDSIFQKESTQTEVEKYKQLYLEEVKSRGSLVNKQERANEKLAEANAKLLQERNRRKSLIASSIVSGGLAASPVLYSTELGHLGNNLALNRSLSLGGSFLSATGNALSSRSRVEAYVAKV
;
A
#
# COMPACT_ATOMS: atom_id res chain seq x y z
N VAL A 1 43.91 42.81 -14.43
CA VAL A 1 45.11 43.32 -13.72
C VAL A 1 46.28 42.50 -14.21
N SER A 2 47.34 43.12 -14.71
CA SER A 2 48.45 42.41 -15.36
C SER A 2 49.59 42.18 -14.37
N MET A 3 49.93 40.91 -14.13
CA MET A 3 51.27 40.55 -13.65
C MET A 3 52.07 40.03 -14.84
N ARG A 4 53.13 40.76 -15.20
CA ARG A 4 54.27 40.14 -15.86
C ARG A 4 55.02 39.34 -14.80
N ILE A 5 55.45 38.13 -15.16
CA ILE A 5 56.55 37.46 -14.48
C ILE A 5 57.67 37.44 -15.51
N ASP A 6 58.75 38.15 -15.22
CA ASP A 6 59.91 38.18 -16.10
C ASP A 6 60.61 36.82 -16.02
N MET A 7 60.74 36.16 -17.17
CA MET A 7 61.61 34.99 -17.31
C MET A 7 63.04 35.51 -17.40
N ALA A 8 63.89 35.17 -16.44
CA ALA A 8 65.30 35.55 -16.46
C ALA A 8 66.08 34.71 -17.49
N ASP A 9 66.77 35.38 -18.42
CA ASP A 9 67.81 34.77 -19.25
C ASP A 9 69.05 34.50 -18.38
N ASP A 10 69.18 33.28 -17.84
CA ASP A 10 70.36 32.86 -17.09
C ASP A 10 71.41 32.25 -18.06
N ALA A 11 71.97 33.12 -18.90
CA ALA A 11 72.83 32.76 -20.03
C ALA A 11 74.32 32.71 -19.65
N ASP A 12 74.71 31.84 -18.71
CA ASP A 12 76.10 31.72 -18.24
C ASP A 12 76.84 30.49 -18.82
N LEU A 13 77.13 30.53 -20.13
CA LEU A 13 78.00 29.57 -20.82
C LEU A 13 79.50 29.95 -20.65
N THR A 14 79.98 30.01 -19.41
CA THR A 14 81.37 30.37 -19.10
C THR A 14 82.30 29.15 -18.94
N HIS A 15 83.13 28.96 -19.96
CA HIS A 15 84.45 28.29 -19.93
C HIS A 15 84.54 26.80 -19.54
N SER A 16 84.53 25.93 -20.56
CA SER A 16 85.22 24.61 -20.53
C SER A 16 85.62 24.13 -21.93
N SER A 17 86.52 24.87 -22.58
CA SER A 17 87.11 24.50 -23.89
C SER A 17 88.64 24.50 -23.86
N SER A 18 89.22 23.89 -22.82
CA SER A 18 90.68 23.75 -22.64
C SER A 18 91.16 22.33 -22.99
N THR A 19 91.16 22.01 -24.29
CA THR A 19 91.78 20.77 -24.82
C THR A 19 92.79 21.09 -25.91
N THR A 20 93.94 21.60 -25.47
CA THR A 20 95.29 21.26 -25.96
C THR A 20 95.41 20.93 -27.46
N SER A 21 95.75 21.94 -28.27
CA SER A 21 96.17 21.76 -29.67
C SER A 21 97.63 21.24 -29.82
N GLU A 22 98.31 20.96 -28.71
CA GLU A 22 99.76 20.78 -28.64
C GLU A 22 100.27 19.43 -29.22
N ASP A 23 99.44 18.38 -29.19
CA ASP A 23 99.82 17.04 -29.70
C ASP A 23 99.94 16.94 -31.24
N VAL A 24 99.42 17.94 -31.98
CA VAL A 24 99.53 17.98 -33.45
C VAL A 24 100.91 18.52 -33.90
N GLU A 25 101.51 19.43 -33.13
CA GLU A 25 102.83 19.99 -33.46
C GLU A 25 103.95 18.99 -33.14
N SER A 26 103.85 18.28 -32.01
CA SER A 26 104.83 17.27 -31.59
C SER A 26 104.95 16.13 -32.61
N SER A 27 103.81 15.61 -33.06
CA SER A 27 103.69 14.53 -34.04
C SER A 27 104.05 14.96 -35.48
N THR A 28 103.93 16.25 -35.81
CA THR A 28 104.44 16.80 -37.09
C THR A 28 105.97 16.92 -37.09
N SER A 29 106.58 17.14 -35.93
CA SER A 29 108.06 17.21 -35.78
C SER A 29 108.72 15.84 -35.99
N THR A 30 108.19 14.79 -35.36
CA THR A 30 108.77 13.43 -35.45
C THR A 30 108.70 12.84 -36.86
N TYR A 31 107.79 13.33 -37.72
CA TYR A 31 107.66 12.88 -39.10
C TYR A 31 108.83 13.37 -39.96
N LYS A 32 109.23 14.64 -39.76
CA LYS A 32 110.41 15.23 -40.41
C LYS A 32 111.69 14.53 -39.96
N GLU A 33 111.79 14.19 -38.67
CA GLU A 33 112.91 13.40 -38.13
C GLU A 33 112.96 12.00 -38.75
N ALA A 34 111.83 11.29 -38.84
CA ALA A 34 111.74 9.98 -39.48
C ALA A 34 112.14 10.02 -40.97
N MET A 35 111.68 11.02 -41.72
CA MET A 35 112.03 11.19 -43.14
C MET A 35 113.53 11.41 -43.35
N LEU A 36 114.17 12.24 -42.52
CA LEU A 36 115.62 12.47 -42.59
C LEU A 36 116.43 11.20 -42.26
N LEU A 37 115.96 10.37 -41.31
CA LEU A 37 116.58 9.09 -40.97
C LEU A 37 116.39 8.05 -42.09
N LEU A 38 115.24 8.04 -42.77
CA LEU A 38 114.99 7.18 -43.94
C LEU A 38 115.87 7.57 -45.14
N GLU A 39 116.09 8.87 -45.36
CA GLU A 39 116.99 9.37 -46.41
C GLU A 39 118.46 8.97 -46.12
N GLN A 40 118.89 9.09 -44.86
CA GLN A 40 120.23 8.67 -44.41
C GLN A 40 120.49 7.16 -44.56
N LEU A 41 119.47 6.30 -44.44
CA LEU A 41 119.61 4.85 -44.65
C LEU A 41 120.06 4.48 -46.08
N SER A 42 119.89 5.37 -47.06
CA SER A 42 120.32 5.11 -48.44
C SER A 42 121.83 5.21 -48.67
N VAL A 43 122.59 5.79 -47.73
CA VAL A 43 124.03 6.11 -47.91
C VAL A 43 124.94 5.47 -46.85
N GLY A 44 124.89 4.13 -46.76
CA GLY A 44 126.06 3.32 -46.42
C GLY A 44 126.31 2.96 -44.93
N HIS A 45 126.50 1.65 -44.71
CA HIS A 45 127.29 1.00 -43.65
C HIS A 45 126.91 1.19 -42.16
N THR A 46 126.13 2.21 -41.76
CA THR A 46 125.72 2.45 -40.33
C THR A 46 124.24 2.14 -40.05
N GLY A 47 123.63 1.25 -40.84
CA GLY A 47 122.18 1.05 -40.86
C GLY A 47 121.51 0.61 -39.54
N SER A 48 122.22 -0.10 -38.65
CA SER A 48 121.62 -0.68 -37.42
C SER A 48 121.09 0.39 -36.45
N ASP A 49 121.85 1.44 -36.21
CA ASP A 49 121.48 2.50 -35.26
C ASP A 49 120.37 3.40 -35.82
N ILE A 50 120.39 3.63 -37.14
CA ILE A 50 119.37 4.43 -37.84
C ILE A 50 118.04 3.66 -37.86
N LEU A 51 118.08 2.36 -38.17
CA LEU A 51 116.89 1.50 -38.18
C LEU A 51 116.30 1.35 -36.76
N SER A 52 117.14 1.27 -35.72
CA SER A 52 116.70 1.27 -34.32
C SER A 52 116.05 2.60 -33.88
N LYS A 53 116.50 3.74 -34.41
CA LYS A 53 115.85 5.05 -34.21
C LYS A 53 114.50 5.12 -34.92
N ILE A 54 114.42 4.69 -36.18
CA ILE A 54 113.17 4.63 -36.95
C ILE A 54 112.17 3.69 -36.27
N GLN A 55 112.59 2.52 -35.80
CA GLN A 55 111.72 1.60 -35.07
C GLN A 55 111.17 2.20 -33.76
N ASN A 56 111.98 2.99 -33.04
CA ASN A 56 111.50 3.76 -31.88
C ASN A 56 110.50 4.86 -32.26
N ILE A 57 110.68 5.52 -33.41
CA ILE A 57 109.72 6.54 -33.89
C ILE A 57 108.41 5.88 -34.34
N LEU A 58 108.47 4.75 -35.04
CA LEU A 58 107.29 3.96 -35.42
C LEU A 58 106.53 3.47 -34.19
N LEU A 59 107.22 2.97 -33.16
CA LEU A 59 106.60 2.57 -31.89
C LEU A 59 105.95 3.76 -31.15
N LYS A 60 106.56 4.95 -31.20
CA LYS A 60 105.92 6.19 -30.70
C LYS A 60 104.65 6.51 -31.47
N TYR A 61 104.67 6.43 -32.81
CA TYR A 61 103.48 6.65 -33.63
C TYR A 61 102.38 5.63 -33.37
N GLU A 62 102.72 4.34 -33.24
CA GLU A 62 101.76 3.29 -32.92
C GLU A 62 101.08 3.55 -31.56
N GLN A 63 101.85 3.96 -30.55
CA GLN A 63 101.28 4.39 -29.26
C GLN A 63 100.45 5.68 -29.35
N ILE A 64 100.81 6.65 -30.19
CA ILE A 64 100.01 7.88 -30.41
C ILE A 64 98.69 7.53 -31.10
N ILE A 65 98.75 6.72 -32.17
CA ILE A 65 97.59 6.19 -32.89
C ILE A 65 96.67 5.42 -31.93
N GLU A 66 97.23 4.61 -31.01
CA GLU A 66 96.41 3.86 -30.06
C GLU A 66 95.81 4.75 -28.95
N ARG A 67 96.54 5.76 -28.45
CA ARG A 67 95.96 6.80 -27.56
C ARG A 67 94.82 7.53 -28.26
N GLU A 68 95.01 7.92 -29.52
CA GLU A 68 93.97 8.58 -30.32
C GLU A 68 92.77 7.69 -30.59
N LYS A 69 92.94 6.42 -30.98
CA LYS A 69 91.82 5.46 -31.09
C LYS A 69 91.02 5.40 -29.79
N ASN A 70 91.70 5.34 -28.63
CA ASN A 70 91.04 5.29 -27.34
C ASN A 70 90.36 6.63 -26.98
N ARG A 71 90.91 7.78 -27.38
CA ARG A 71 90.28 9.11 -27.27
C ARG A 71 89.02 9.20 -28.13
N TYR A 72 89.11 8.86 -29.42
CA TYR A 72 87.96 8.80 -30.33
C TYR A 72 86.90 7.79 -29.85
N ALA A 73 87.29 6.60 -29.38
CA ALA A 73 86.36 5.64 -28.79
C ALA A 73 85.72 6.15 -27.48
N GLY A 74 86.37 7.06 -26.75
CA GLY A 74 85.77 7.84 -25.67
C GLY A 74 84.72 8.81 -26.19
N VAL A 75 85.09 9.69 -27.12
CA VAL A 75 84.20 10.69 -27.73
C VAL A 75 82.96 10.03 -28.36
N CYS A 76 83.12 8.94 -29.12
CA CYS A 76 82.00 8.20 -29.71
C CYS A 76 81.06 7.55 -28.67
N ARG A 77 81.52 7.29 -27.44
CA ARG A 77 80.64 6.82 -26.34
C ARG A 77 79.88 7.97 -25.70
N GLU A 78 80.49 9.15 -25.53
CA GLU A 78 79.77 10.32 -25.02
C GLU A 78 78.80 10.90 -26.05
N VAL A 79 79.16 10.92 -27.35
CA VAL A 79 78.22 11.28 -28.43
C VAL A 79 76.97 10.39 -28.38
N LYS A 80 77.12 9.06 -28.31
CA LYS A 80 75.97 8.14 -28.21
C LYS A 80 75.11 8.33 -26.96
N LYS A 81 75.70 8.72 -25.82
CA LYS A 81 74.95 9.10 -24.61
C LYS A 81 74.22 10.43 -24.74
N LEU A 82 74.75 11.37 -25.53
CA LEU A 82 74.10 12.65 -25.80
C LEU A 82 73.00 12.50 -26.86
N GLU A 83 73.19 11.62 -27.84
CA GLU A 83 72.17 11.19 -28.80
C GLU A 83 70.98 10.54 -28.07
N SER A 84 71.21 9.53 -27.23
CA SER A 84 70.10 8.88 -26.49
C SER A 84 69.38 9.85 -25.54
N LYS A 85 70.10 10.72 -24.84
CA LYS A 85 69.49 11.77 -23.99
C LYS A 85 68.70 12.80 -24.80
N LYS A 86 69.12 13.11 -26.03
CA LYS A 86 68.39 13.99 -26.94
C LYS A 86 67.10 13.32 -27.40
N GLU A 87 67.14 12.04 -27.75
CA GLU A 87 65.97 11.24 -28.10
C GLU A 87 64.98 11.14 -26.93
N GLU A 88 65.46 10.83 -25.72
CA GLU A 88 64.67 10.87 -24.46
C GLU A 88 64.03 12.24 -24.23
N SER A 89 64.80 13.33 -24.38
CA SER A 89 64.29 14.70 -24.18
C SER A 89 63.29 15.13 -25.25
N GLN A 90 63.47 14.67 -26.49
CA GLN A 90 62.54 14.92 -27.59
C GLN A 90 61.22 14.17 -27.38
N LEU A 91 61.27 12.90 -26.98
CA LEU A 91 60.08 12.10 -26.67
C LEU A 91 59.28 12.71 -25.52
N ILE A 92 59.94 13.18 -24.45
CA ILE A 92 59.28 13.88 -23.34
C ILE A 92 58.62 15.19 -23.82
N ALA A 93 59.24 15.92 -24.76
CA ALA A 93 58.66 17.13 -25.34
C ALA A 93 57.44 16.83 -26.24
N GLU A 94 57.49 15.74 -27.01
CA GLU A 94 56.39 15.26 -27.84
C GLU A 94 55.21 14.78 -26.97
N GLU A 95 55.45 13.95 -25.95
CA GLU A 95 54.42 13.56 -24.96
C GLU A 95 53.80 14.79 -24.27
N THR A 96 54.62 15.77 -23.88
CA THR A 96 54.13 17.02 -23.25
C THR A 96 53.28 17.85 -24.21
N GLN A 97 53.63 17.87 -25.50
CA GLN A 97 52.84 18.53 -26.53
C GLN A 97 51.49 17.82 -26.76
N ASP A 98 51.49 16.48 -26.77
CA ASP A 98 50.26 15.69 -26.91
C ASP A 98 49.33 15.89 -25.71
N PHE A 99 49.82 15.82 -24.47
CA PHE A 99 49.03 16.14 -23.28
C PHE A 99 48.45 17.57 -23.35
N LYS A 100 49.24 18.55 -23.81
CA LYS A 100 48.77 19.93 -24.00
C LYS A 100 47.69 20.03 -25.09
N SER A 101 47.79 19.23 -26.16
CA SER A 101 46.79 19.17 -27.23
C SER A 101 45.45 18.59 -26.77
N VAL A 102 45.46 17.65 -25.81
CA VAL A 102 44.26 17.04 -25.21
C VAL A 102 43.64 17.93 -24.13
N LEU A 103 44.45 18.64 -23.34
CA LEU A 103 43.95 19.56 -22.30
C LEU A 103 43.35 20.85 -22.88
N ALA A 104 43.85 21.35 -24.00
CA ALA A 104 43.36 22.58 -24.63
C ALA A 104 41.84 22.57 -24.96
N PRO A 105 41.26 21.54 -25.62
CA PRO A 105 39.81 21.47 -25.84
C PRO A 105 39.02 21.30 -24.54
N GLN A 106 39.52 20.53 -23.56
CA GLN A 106 38.86 20.38 -22.25
C GLN A 106 38.79 21.72 -21.48
N GLU A 107 39.84 22.54 -21.56
CA GLU A 107 39.84 23.88 -20.96
C GLU A 107 38.79 24.81 -21.61
N VAL A 108 38.50 24.63 -22.90
CA VAL A 108 37.45 25.36 -23.63
C VAL A 108 36.06 24.82 -23.31
N GLU A 109 35.90 23.51 -23.23
CA GLU A 109 34.67 22.81 -22.83
C GLU A 109 34.22 23.26 -21.42
N TRP A 110 35.12 23.18 -20.43
CA TRP A 110 34.83 23.63 -19.06
C TRP A 110 34.52 25.13 -18.98
N LYS A 111 35.12 25.98 -19.82
CA LYS A 111 34.76 27.40 -19.90
C LYS A 111 33.34 27.58 -20.44
N SER A 112 32.98 26.85 -21.51
CA SER A 112 31.63 26.88 -22.06
C SER A 112 30.60 26.40 -21.04
N ASP A 113 30.86 25.29 -20.34
CA ASP A 113 29.99 24.79 -19.27
C ASP A 113 29.83 25.79 -18.13
N ILE A 114 30.91 26.44 -17.69
CA ILE A 114 30.87 27.48 -16.66
C ILE A 114 30.03 28.69 -17.13
N GLU A 115 30.04 29.05 -18.41
CA GLU A 115 29.21 30.12 -18.97
C GLU A 115 27.74 29.70 -19.13
N ASN A 116 27.49 28.47 -19.59
CA ASN A 116 26.16 27.86 -19.67
C ASN A 116 25.50 27.78 -18.29
N LEU A 117 26.24 27.33 -17.26
CA LEU A 117 25.78 27.24 -15.87
C LEU A 117 25.52 28.62 -15.25
N LYS A 118 26.32 29.64 -15.57
CA LYS A 118 26.02 31.03 -15.16
C LYS A 118 24.75 31.55 -15.81
N PHE A 119 24.50 31.22 -17.07
CA PHE A 119 23.30 31.63 -17.80
C PHE A 119 22.03 30.95 -17.25
N THR A 120 22.08 29.64 -16.99
CA THR A 120 20.94 28.92 -16.39
C THR A 120 20.68 29.36 -14.95
N LEU A 121 21.72 29.56 -14.14
CA LEU A 121 21.60 30.13 -12.79
C LEU A 121 20.89 31.49 -12.81
N LYS A 122 21.31 32.42 -13.69
CA LYS A 122 20.69 33.74 -13.81
C LYS A 122 19.21 33.64 -14.25
N GLN A 123 18.88 32.74 -15.17
CA GLN A 123 17.46 32.50 -15.52
C GLN A 123 16.65 31.99 -14.34
N GLU A 124 17.23 31.14 -13.49
CA GLU A 124 16.55 30.59 -12.31
C GLU A 124 16.40 31.63 -11.20
N GLU A 125 17.39 32.51 -11.00
CA GLU A 125 17.26 33.69 -10.13
C GLU A 125 16.11 34.60 -10.59
N GLU A 126 15.99 34.88 -11.90
CA GLU A 126 14.86 35.64 -12.42
C GLU A 126 13.52 34.89 -12.27
N LYS A 127 13.47 33.56 -12.45
CA LYS A 127 12.26 32.76 -12.18
C LYS A 127 11.87 32.85 -10.71
N ARG A 128 12.83 32.69 -9.80
CA ARG A 128 12.62 32.84 -8.35
C ARG A 128 12.07 34.22 -8.01
N LEU A 129 12.67 35.31 -8.51
CA LEU A 129 12.17 36.68 -8.29
C LEU A 129 10.75 36.90 -8.85
N ARG A 130 10.42 36.30 -10.00
CA ARG A 130 9.04 36.31 -10.55
C ARG A 130 8.06 35.59 -9.62
N VAL A 131 8.43 34.41 -9.09
CA VAL A 131 7.60 33.65 -8.13
C VAL A 131 7.45 34.38 -6.80
N GLU A 132 8.54 34.94 -6.26
CA GLU A 132 8.57 35.69 -4.99
C GLU A 132 7.68 36.95 -5.07
N SER A 133 7.67 37.65 -6.22
CA SER A 133 6.74 38.75 -6.49
C SER A 133 5.27 38.30 -6.55
N LEU A 134 4.98 37.12 -7.11
CA LEU A 134 3.62 36.56 -7.15
C LEU A 134 3.15 36.07 -5.78
N TYR A 135 4.07 35.51 -4.97
CA TYR A 135 3.80 35.10 -3.59
C TYR A 135 3.40 36.30 -2.73
N GLU A 136 4.20 37.37 -2.69
CA GLU A 136 3.84 38.56 -1.90
C GLU A 136 2.57 39.25 -2.42
N LYS A 137 2.34 39.30 -3.74
CA LYS A 137 1.05 39.77 -4.30
C LYS A 137 -0.16 38.94 -3.85
N THR A 138 0.04 37.65 -3.57
CA THR A 138 -1.02 36.73 -3.12
C THR A 138 -1.22 36.84 -1.61
N ARG A 139 -0.13 36.86 -0.84
CA ARG A 139 -0.13 37.14 0.61
C ARG A 139 -0.80 38.48 0.94
N GLU A 140 -0.52 39.50 0.15
CA GLU A 140 -1.10 40.84 0.29
C GLU A 140 -2.57 40.91 -0.13
N LYS A 141 -3.05 40.04 -1.03
CA LYS A 141 -4.49 39.85 -1.27
C LYS A 141 -5.17 39.13 -0.11
N LEU A 142 -4.51 38.14 0.49
CA LEU A 142 -5.01 37.43 1.66
C LEU A 142 -5.17 38.37 2.86
N ARG A 143 -4.15 39.18 3.19
CA ARG A 143 -4.22 40.21 4.23
C ARG A 143 -5.45 41.11 4.10
N ARG A 144 -5.72 41.64 2.89
CA ARG A 144 -6.91 42.47 2.66
C ARG A 144 -8.23 41.71 2.87
N LYS A 145 -8.29 40.43 2.52
CA LYS A 145 -9.47 39.59 2.78
C LYS A 145 -9.64 39.24 4.26
N GLU A 146 -8.56 39.11 5.00
CA GLU A 146 -8.56 38.99 6.47
C GLU A 146 -9.04 40.30 7.12
N ASP A 147 -8.55 41.46 6.66
CA ASP A 147 -8.99 42.79 7.12
C ASP A 147 -10.46 43.10 6.79
N GLU A 148 -10.95 42.64 5.63
CA GLU A 148 -12.36 42.73 5.22
C GLU A 148 -13.24 41.85 6.12
N TYR A 149 -12.87 40.58 6.33
CA TYR A 149 -13.61 39.66 7.20
C TYR A 149 -13.63 40.12 8.67
N CYS A 150 -12.55 40.73 9.17
CA CYS A 150 -12.54 41.33 10.50
C CYS A 150 -13.59 42.43 10.65
N LYS A 151 -13.78 43.29 9.64
CA LYS A 151 -14.81 44.33 9.63
C LYS A 151 -16.22 43.75 9.55
N GLU A 152 -16.45 42.78 8.66
CA GLU A 152 -17.73 42.06 8.57
C GLU A 152 -18.12 41.42 9.92
N MET A 153 -17.14 40.87 10.66
CA MET A 153 -17.34 40.30 11.99
C MET A 153 -17.54 41.35 13.10
N GLU A 154 -16.98 42.55 12.97
CA GLU A 154 -17.25 43.68 13.88
C GLU A 154 -18.64 44.29 13.62
N GLU A 155 -19.01 44.52 12.37
CA GLU A 155 -20.34 44.96 11.96
C GLU A 155 -21.42 43.96 12.38
N LYS A 156 -21.19 42.66 12.16
CA LYS A 156 -22.09 41.60 12.63
C LYS A 156 -22.32 41.64 14.14
N ARG A 157 -21.28 41.82 14.95
CA ARG A 157 -21.43 41.96 16.42
C ARG A 157 -22.23 43.21 16.82
N GLN A 158 -22.11 44.30 16.07
CA GLN A 158 -22.92 45.50 16.28
C GLN A 158 -24.40 45.25 15.93
N LEU A 159 -24.68 44.53 14.84
CA LEU A 159 -26.04 44.13 14.46
C LEU A 159 -26.66 43.13 15.44
N GLU A 160 -25.89 42.16 15.95
CA GLU A 160 -26.33 41.23 17.00
C GLU A 160 -26.72 41.98 18.30
N LEU A 161 -25.93 42.98 18.69
CA LEU A 161 -26.25 43.86 19.83
C LEU A 161 -27.51 44.71 19.58
N GLN A 162 -27.70 45.23 18.36
CA GLN A 162 -28.90 45.97 17.98
C GLN A 162 -30.16 45.07 17.99
N SER A 163 -30.07 43.84 17.49
CA SER A 163 -31.18 42.86 17.55
C SER A 163 -31.56 42.56 18.99
N GLY A 164 -30.59 42.27 19.85
CA GLY A 164 -30.83 42.01 21.28
C GLY A 164 -31.50 43.19 22.01
N ASN A 165 -31.13 44.43 21.66
CA ASN A 165 -31.80 45.62 22.19
C ASN A 165 -33.25 45.72 21.71
N LEU A 166 -33.51 45.55 20.40
CA LEU A 166 -34.86 45.57 19.83
C LEU A 166 -35.74 44.42 20.36
N GLU A 167 -35.17 43.26 20.64
CA GLU A 167 -35.87 42.14 21.28
C GLU A 167 -36.27 42.47 22.73
N MET A 168 -35.39 43.14 23.49
CA MET A 168 -35.74 43.66 24.83
C MET A 168 -36.83 44.74 24.77
N GLU A 169 -36.76 45.66 23.81
CA GLU A 169 -37.80 46.67 23.58
C GLU A 169 -39.14 46.03 23.22
N LEU A 170 -39.16 45.05 22.30
CA LEU A 170 -40.37 44.29 21.96
C LEU A 170 -40.94 43.52 23.16
N MET A 171 -40.09 43.00 24.05
CA MET A 171 -40.55 42.30 25.27
C MET A 171 -41.12 43.27 26.31
N THR A 172 -40.56 44.48 26.46
CA THR A 172 -41.17 45.51 27.33
C THR A 172 -42.47 46.05 26.74
N LEU A 173 -42.54 46.31 25.43
CA LEU A 173 -43.76 46.73 24.73
C LEU A 173 -44.87 45.67 24.81
N LYS A 174 -44.56 44.37 24.66
CA LYS A 174 -45.53 43.28 24.87
C LYS A 174 -46.09 43.26 26.30
N LYS A 175 -45.24 43.50 27.30
CA LYS A 175 -45.68 43.59 28.71
C LYS A 175 -46.61 44.79 28.94
N LEU A 176 -46.27 45.95 28.38
CA LEU A 176 -47.10 47.16 28.45
C LEU A 176 -48.44 46.97 27.72
N LEU A 177 -48.44 46.38 26.52
CA LEU A 177 -49.66 46.08 25.78
C LEU A 177 -50.59 45.17 26.59
N LYS A 178 -50.07 44.08 27.18
CA LYS A 178 -50.87 43.16 28.00
C LYS A 178 -51.48 43.85 29.23
N GLN A 179 -50.77 44.79 29.85
CA GLN A 179 -51.32 45.61 30.94
C GLN A 179 -52.47 46.50 30.44
N VAL A 180 -52.31 47.15 29.29
CA VAL A 180 -53.37 47.97 28.67
C VAL A 180 -54.59 47.13 28.25
N GLU A 181 -54.40 45.87 27.85
CA GLU A 181 -55.50 44.93 27.60
C GLU A 181 -56.24 44.53 28.88
N GLU A 182 -55.52 44.31 29.98
CA GLU A 182 -56.10 44.03 31.30
C GLU A 182 -56.89 45.24 31.85
N GLU A 183 -56.37 46.46 31.67
CA GLU A 183 -57.04 47.73 32.01
C GLU A 183 -58.29 47.99 31.13
N ARG A 184 -58.20 47.69 29.82
CA ARG A 184 -59.36 47.72 28.90
C ARG A 184 -60.46 46.76 29.36
N ASP A 185 -60.11 45.53 29.71
CA ASP A 185 -61.11 44.53 30.08
C ASP A 185 -61.71 44.78 31.47
N GLU A 186 -61.00 45.50 32.35
CA GLU A 186 -61.56 46.08 33.58
C GLU A 186 -62.61 47.17 33.29
N THR A 187 -62.27 48.18 32.49
CA THR A 187 -63.22 49.25 32.13
C THR A 187 -64.43 48.74 31.33
N GLN A 188 -64.24 47.76 30.44
CA GLN A 188 -65.34 47.12 29.70
C GLN A 188 -66.26 46.30 30.62
N ARG A 189 -65.73 45.65 31.67
CA ARG A 189 -66.55 45.00 32.71
C ARG A 189 -67.34 46.04 33.50
N GLN A 190 -66.73 47.14 33.92
CA GLN A 190 -67.44 48.24 34.61
C GLN A 190 -68.60 48.79 33.75
N LEU A 191 -68.38 48.98 32.45
CA LEU A 191 -69.40 49.43 31.50
C LEU A 191 -70.57 48.43 31.31
N SER A 192 -70.35 47.13 31.47
CA SER A 192 -71.44 46.14 31.34
C SER A 192 -72.34 46.09 32.57
N TRP A 193 -71.78 46.22 33.78
CA TRP A 193 -72.55 46.39 35.02
C TRP A 193 -73.41 47.68 34.98
N GLU A 194 -72.81 48.80 34.57
CA GLU A 194 -73.49 50.09 34.38
C GLU A 194 -74.69 49.98 33.41
N LYS A 195 -74.52 49.31 32.27
CA LYS A 195 -75.62 49.07 31.30
C LYS A 195 -76.75 48.21 31.88
N SER A 196 -76.41 47.17 32.64
CA SER A 196 -77.38 46.30 33.29
C SER A 196 -78.23 47.06 34.32
N ALA A 197 -77.61 47.95 35.11
CA ALA A 197 -78.30 48.79 36.07
C ALA A 197 -79.33 49.74 35.42
N ARG A 198 -79.01 50.34 34.26
CA ARG A 198 -79.94 51.22 33.53
C ARG A 198 -81.11 50.48 32.91
N ALA A 199 -80.89 49.29 32.33
CA ALA A 199 -81.97 48.48 31.75
C ALA A 199 -83.03 48.09 32.80
N LEU A 200 -82.62 47.85 34.05
CA LEU A 200 -83.53 47.62 35.17
C LEU A 200 -84.41 48.85 35.49
N GLN A 201 -83.87 50.07 35.36
CA GLN A 201 -84.60 51.31 35.59
C GLN A 201 -85.64 51.58 34.48
N GLU A 202 -85.29 51.34 33.21
CA GLU A 202 -86.23 51.47 32.08
C GLU A 202 -87.38 50.44 32.16
N GLY A 203 -87.10 49.22 32.63
CA GLY A 203 -88.13 48.19 32.82
C GLY A 203 -89.22 48.60 33.83
N ILE A 204 -88.84 49.27 34.91
CA ILE A 204 -89.77 49.81 35.91
C ILE A 204 -90.65 50.91 35.30
N LEU A 205 -90.04 51.83 34.53
CA LEU A 205 -90.74 52.99 33.95
C LEU A 205 -91.84 52.56 32.95
N ASN A 206 -91.55 51.59 32.08
CA ASN A 206 -92.49 51.13 31.05
C ASN A 206 -93.75 50.45 31.63
N HIS A 207 -93.61 49.72 32.74
CA HIS A 207 -94.75 49.04 33.39
C HIS A 207 -95.83 50.02 33.88
N HIS A 208 -95.44 51.22 34.34
CA HIS A 208 -96.40 52.25 34.78
C HIS A 208 -97.21 52.84 33.62
N LEU A 209 -96.61 53.01 32.44
CA LEU A 209 -97.25 53.65 31.28
C LEU A 209 -98.39 52.80 30.69
N GLN A 210 -98.25 51.47 30.71
CA GLN A 210 -99.28 50.58 30.15
C GLN A 210 -100.57 50.57 30.99
N ARG A 211 -100.43 50.62 32.32
CA ARG A 211 -101.54 50.63 33.28
C ARG A 211 -102.47 51.84 33.17
N GLN A 212 -102.01 52.92 32.54
CA GLN A 212 -102.79 54.16 32.38
C GLN A 212 -103.81 54.06 31.23
N LYS A 213 -103.49 53.33 30.15
CA LYS A 213 -104.35 53.26 28.95
C LYS A 213 -105.59 52.39 29.13
N GLU A 214 -105.49 51.36 29.98
CA GLU A 214 -106.56 50.40 30.28
C GLU A 214 -107.79 51.05 30.95
N LEU A 215 -107.70 52.31 31.39
CA LEU A 215 -108.79 53.06 32.04
C LEU A 215 -109.59 53.98 31.10
N GLU A 216 -109.16 54.19 29.85
CA GLU A 216 -109.73 55.22 28.97
C GLU A 216 -110.81 54.71 27.99
N GLU A 217 -110.95 53.40 27.76
CA GLU A 217 -111.82 52.86 26.68
C GLU A 217 -113.27 52.54 27.09
N GLU A 218 -113.60 52.53 28.39
CA GLU A 218 -114.84 51.94 28.96
C GLU A 218 -116.17 52.72 28.71
N THR A 219 -116.22 53.82 27.93
CA THR A 219 -117.21 54.93 28.21
C THR A 219 -118.21 55.48 27.12
N ARG A 220 -118.58 54.85 25.96
CA ARG A 220 -119.39 55.60 24.88
C ARG A 220 -120.37 54.87 23.83
N ARG A 221 -121.75 54.69 23.96
CA ARG A 221 -122.83 54.33 22.86
C ARG A 221 -124.44 54.53 23.18
N THR A 222 -125.45 55.13 22.36
CA THR A 222 -127.06 55.20 22.52
C THR A 222 -128.11 55.97 21.48
N VAL A 223 -129.54 56.02 21.57
CA VAL A 223 -130.73 56.98 21.04
C VAL A 223 -131.95 56.52 19.99
N VAL A 224 -133.27 56.97 19.61
CA VAL A 224 -134.66 57.72 19.97
C VAL A 224 -136.00 57.57 18.96
N LYS A 225 -137.22 58.33 18.95
CA LYS A 225 -138.71 58.15 18.36
C LYS A 225 -139.56 59.42 17.72
N ASP A 226 -140.89 59.73 17.30
CA ASP A 226 -142.46 59.41 17.24
C ASP A 226 -143.36 60.14 16.03
N SER A 227 -144.73 60.44 15.72
CA SER A 227 -146.28 60.62 16.11
C SER A 227 -147.44 60.54 14.92
N VAL A 228 -148.79 61.00 14.66
CA VAL A 228 -150.06 61.85 15.12
C VAL A 228 -151.55 61.73 14.34
N GLU A 229 -152.72 62.51 14.52
CA GLU A 229 -154.29 62.36 14.17
C GLU A 229 -155.21 63.53 13.40
N SER A 230 -156.59 63.82 13.13
CA SER A 230 -158.17 63.53 13.28
C SER A 230 -159.22 64.20 12.16
N ASP A 231 -160.61 64.55 12.01
CA ASP A 231 -162.07 64.66 12.64
C ASP A 231 -163.45 65.06 11.73
N VAL A 232 -164.82 65.22 12.15
CA VAL A 232 -166.25 65.38 11.38
C VAL A 232 -167.61 66.06 12.11
N GLU A 233 -169.00 66.41 11.84
CA GLU A 233 -170.32 66.57 10.94
C GLU A 233 -171.57 67.55 11.52
N ARG A 234 -172.96 67.86 11.28
CA ARG A 234 -174.31 67.90 10.38
C ARG A 234 -175.56 68.86 10.95
N GLU A 235 -176.96 69.11 10.76
CA GLU A 235 -178.36 68.85 10.01
C GLU A 235 -179.75 69.70 10.44
N LYS A 236 -180.97 69.98 9.69
CA LYS A 236 -182.47 70.41 10.15
C LYS A 236 -183.75 70.93 9.22
N ASP A 237 -185.12 71.08 9.65
CA ASP A 237 -186.45 71.69 8.97
C ASP A 237 -187.92 71.95 9.75
N LEU A 238 -189.08 72.65 9.27
CA LEU A 238 -190.66 72.64 9.61
C LEU A 238 -191.82 73.80 9.23
N LEU A 239 -193.25 73.61 9.14
CA LEU A 239 -194.46 74.67 9.01
C LEU A 239 -196.10 74.41 9.25
N TYR A 240 -197.19 75.22 8.80
CA TYR A 240 -198.72 75.31 9.23
C TYR A 240 -199.98 75.66 8.23
N LYS A 241 -201.24 75.15 8.49
CA LYS A 241 -202.72 75.33 8.02
C LYS A 241 -203.23 76.30 6.90
N ASN A 242 -204.37 76.15 6.17
CA ASN A 242 -205.77 75.57 6.33
C ASN A 242 -206.84 76.47 7.04
N GLN A 243 -207.63 77.28 6.29
CA GLN A 243 -208.95 77.86 6.72
C GLN A 243 -209.85 78.52 5.62
N LEU A 244 -209.94 78.05 4.36
CA LEU A 244 -211.07 78.42 3.47
C LEU A 244 -211.51 77.34 2.46
N LEU A 245 -211.37 76.08 2.85
CA LEU A 245 -211.76 74.86 2.10
C LEU A 245 -213.29 74.68 1.92
N GLN A 246 -214.03 75.75 1.66
CA GLN A 246 -215.50 75.71 1.46
C GLN A 246 -215.91 76.27 0.09
N ASP A 247 -215.17 77.20 -0.50
CA ASP A 247 -215.39 77.64 -1.89
C ASP A 247 -214.79 76.64 -2.91
N GLU A 248 -213.75 75.88 -2.51
CA GLU A 248 -213.09 74.84 -3.34
C GLU A 248 -214.06 73.82 -3.94
N ILE A 249 -215.09 73.41 -3.18
CA ILE A 249 -215.90 72.22 -3.47
C ILE A 249 -216.75 72.35 -4.74
N ALA A 250 -217.09 73.58 -5.15
CA ALA A 250 -217.84 73.83 -6.38
C ALA A 250 -216.95 73.89 -7.64
N MET A 251 -215.76 74.48 -7.54
CA MET A 251 -214.78 74.61 -8.63
C MET A 251 -214.18 73.25 -9.05
N LEU A 252 -213.80 72.43 -8.06
CA LEU A 252 -213.10 71.16 -8.27
C LEU A 252 -213.84 70.14 -9.16
N ARG A 253 -215.15 70.33 -9.40
CA ARG A 253 -215.93 69.48 -10.32
C ARG A 253 -215.75 69.85 -11.80
N LEU A 254 -215.47 71.12 -12.12
CA LEU A 254 -215.23 71.57 -13.50
C LEU A 254 -213.77 71.27 -13.92
N GLU A 255 -212.84 71.39 -12.99
CA GLU A 255 -211.41 71.15 -13.21
C GLU A 255 -211.10 69.66 -13.43
N LEU A 256 -211.88 68.75 -12.83
CA LEU A 256 -211.69 67.30 -12.94
C LEU A 256 -211.76 66.78 -14.38
N ASP A 257 -212.68 67.28 -15.20
CA ASP A 257 -212.81 66.85 -16.60
C ASP A 257 -211.76 67.51 -17.52
N GLN A 258 -211.22 68.68 -17.14
CA GLN A 258 -210.04 69.26 -17.81
C GLN A 258 -208.72 68.58 -17.42
N ALA A 259 -208.66 67.88 -16.28
CA ALA A 259 -207.47 67.12 -15.87
C ALA A 259 -207.28 65.85 -16.73
N ARG A 260 -208.38 65.14 -17.03
CA ARG A 260 -208.36 63.88 -17.80
C ARG A 260 -207.78 64.01 -19.21
N LEU A 261 -208.09 65.12 -19.89
CA LEU A 261 -207.65 65.34 -21.28
C LEU A 261 -206.13 65.53 -21.38
N ARG A 262 -205.50 66.20 -20.41
CA ARG A 262 -204.04 66.42 -20.37
C ARG A 262 -203.25 65.13 -20.13
N HIS A 263 -203.78 64.23 -19.29
CA HIS A 263 -203.10 62.97 -18.95
C HIS A 263 -202.90 62.06 -20.18
N GLN A 264 -203.79 62.10 -21.18
CA GLN A 264 -203.61 61.34 -22.43
C GLN A 264 -202.54 61.92 -23.36
N GLU A 265 -202.23 63.22 -23.26
CA GLU A 265 -201.17 63.86 -24.06
C GLU A 265 -199.77 63.67 -23.46
N GLU A 266 -199.68 63.36 -22.17
CA GLU A 266 -198.42 63.11 -21.47
C GLU A 266 -197.95 61.66 -21.64
N GLU A 267 -198.86 60.68 -21.60
CA GLU A 267 -198.55 59.26 -21.83
C GLU A 267 -197.90 58.99 -23.21
N GLY A 268 -198.25 59.77 -24.24
CA GLY A 268 -197.64 59.65 -25.57
C GLY A 268 -196.15 59.98 -25.61
N LYS A 269 -195.71 60.99 -24.84
CA LYS A 269 -194.33 61.51 -24.89
C LYS A 269 -193.31 60.55 -24.28
N TYR A 270 -193.70 59.86 -23.20
CA TYR A 270 -192.84 58.89 -22.51
C TYR A 270 -192.56 57.62 -23.32
N LEU A 271 -193.38 57.32 -24.33
CA LEU A 271 -193.13 56.22 -25.27
C LEU A 271 -192.04 56.58 -26.29
N GLU A 272 -192.07 57.80 -26.84
CA GLU A 272 -191.08 58.27 -27.81
C GLU A 272 -189.66 58.35 -27.20
N GLU A 273 -189.52 58.89 -25.97
CA GLU A 273 -188.21 58.93 -25.29
C GLU A 273 -187.60 57.52 -25.09
N ASN A 274 -188.43 56.53 -24.77
CA ASN A 274 -187.98 55.16 -24.49
C ASN A 274 -187.33 54.48 -25.70
N GLU A 275 -187.81 54.73 -26.94
CA GLU A 275 -187.16 54.17 -28.13
C GLU A 275 -185.77 54.79 -28.36
N THR A 276 -185.63 56.11 -28.19
CA THR A 276 -184.34 56.80 -28.41
C THR A 276 -183.24 56.37 -27.43
N LEU A 277 -183.59 55.98 -26.20
CA LEU A 277 -182.64 55.44 -25.22
C LEU A 277 -182.24 54.00 -25.52
N LYS A 278 -183.12 53.24 -26.18
CA LYS A 278 -182.90 51.84 -26.55
C LYS A 278 -181.93 51.72 -27.72
N GLU A 279 -182.05 52.60 -28.72
CA GLU A 279 -181.15 52.65 -29.88
C GLU A 279 -179.70 52.95 -29.46
N LYS A 280 -179.49 53.98 -28.63
CA LYS A 280 -178.17 54.36 -28.08
C LYS A 280 -177.46 53.24 -27.32
N ASN A 281 -178.22 52.33 -26.68
CA ASN A 281 -177.64 51.20 -25.94
C ASN A 281 -177.08 50.11 -26.86
N GLU A 282 -177.64 49.89 -28.05
CA GLU A 282 -177.11 48.89 -28.99
C GLU A 282 -175.88 49.39 -29.76
N ASP A 283 -175.65 50.70 -29.89
CA ASP A 283 -174.45 51.23 -30.55
C ASP A 283 -173.20 51.14 -29.67
N LEU A 284 -173.26 51.59 -28.41
CA LEU A 284 -172.14 51.44 -27.43
C LEU A 284 -171.68 49.98 -27.29
N LYS A 285 -172.62 49.04 -27.42
CA LYS A 285 -172.43 47.59 -27.34
C LYS A 285 -171.72 47.00 -28.57
N LYS A 286 -171.68 47.72 -29.71
CA LYS A 286 -170.89 47.38 -30.90
C LYS A 286 -169.44 47.86 -30.75
N GLU A 287 -169.25 49.10 -30.27
CA GLU A 287 -167.91 49.67 -30.04
C GLU A 287 -167.09 48.87 -29.01
N LEU A 288 -167.74 48.37 -27.95
CA LEU A 288 -167.08 47.56 -26.92
C LEU A 288 -166.39 46.33 -27.52
N LYS A 289 -167.07 45.59 -28.40
CA LYS A 289 -166.53 44.37 -29.05
C LYS A 289 -165.31 44.65 -29.93
N LEU A 290 -165.34 45.73 -30.70
CA LEU A 290 -164.22 46.09 -31.58
C LEU A 290 -162.97 46.44 -30.77
N ASN A 291 -163.13 47.04 -29.58
CA ASN A 291 -162.03 47.28 -28.65
C ASN A 291 -161.51 45.99 -27.99
N GLU A 292 -162.38 45.05 -27.62
CA GLU A 292 -161.96 43.72 -27.12
C GLU A 292 -161.13 42.97 -28.17
N GLU A 293 -161.58 42.92 -29.42
CA GLU A 293 -160.87 42.26 -30.53
C GLU A 293 -159.48 42.88 -30.76
N ALA A 294 -159.37 44.21 -30.79
CA ALA A 294 -158.09 44.91 -30.94
C ALA A 294 -157.11 44.64 -29.78
N LEU A 295 -157.62 44.53 -28.55
CA LEU A 295 -156.80 44.21 -27.37
C LEU A 295 -156.22 42.78 -27.44
N THR A 296 -157.01 41.81 -27.92
CA THR A 296 -156.51 40.42 -28.05
C THR A 296 -155.41 40.28 -29.11
N GLN A 297 -155.48 41.02 -30.22
CA GLN A 297 -154.45 40.98 -31.27
C GLN A 297 -153.12 41.57 -30.79
N THR A 298 -153.15 42.70 -30.06
CA THR A 298 -151.92 43.31 -29.52
C THR A 298 -151.29 42.43 -28.44
N ALA A 299 -152.07 41.80 -27.57
CA ALA A 299 -151.58 40.83 -26.59
C ALA A 299 -150.88 39.62 -27.26
N PHE A 300 -151.42 39.12 -28.39
CA PHE A 300 -150.79 38.04 -29.14
C PHE A 300 -149.43 38.44 -29.75
N GLN A 301 -149.32 39.66 -30.29
CA GLN A 301 -148.06 40.19 -30.84
C GLN A 301 -146.97 40.31 -29.76
N TYR A 302 -147.28 40.85 -28.58
CA TYR A 302 -146.33 40.92 -27.47
C TYR A 302 -145.90 39.54 -26.96
N ASN A 303 -146.82 38.57 -26.90
CA ASN A 303 -146.48 37.19 -26.55
C ASN A 303 -145.54 36.53 -27.58
N ALA A 304 -145.74 36.80 -28.87
CA ALA A 304 -144.82 36.32 -29.92
C ALA A 304 -143.39 36.91 -29.76
N GLN A 305 -143.28 38.22 -29.51
CA GLN A 305 -141.99 38.88 -29.25
C GLN A 305 -141.30 38.34 -27.99
N LEU A 306 -142.06 38.15 -26.90
CA LEU A 306 -141.54 37.59 -25.64
C LEU A 306 -140.95 36.19 -25.83
N ASN A 307 -141.59 35.34 -26.63
CA ASN A 307 -141.08 33.99 -26.91
C ASN A 307 -139.83 34.03 -27.81
N LEU A 308 -139.75 34.97 -28.77
CA LEU A 308 -138.54 35.16 -29.58
C LEU A 308 -137.34 35.54 -28.69
N LEU A 309 -137.49 36.58 -27.87
CA LEU A 309 -136.46 37.03 -26.91
C LEU A 309 -136.06 35.92 -25.92
N LYS A 310 -137.01 35.09 -25.51
CA LYS A 310 -136.76 33.92 -24.66
C LYS A 310 -135.89 32.87 -25.38
N THR A 311 -136.12 32.60 -26.66
CA THR A 311 -135.26 31.70 -27.44
C THR A 311 -133.87 32.29 -27.69
N GLU A 312 -133.76 33.60 -27.96
CA GLU A 312 -132.48 34.29 -28.10
C GLU A 312 -131.66 34.23 -26.80
N SER A 313 -132.30 34.43 -25.65
CA SER A 313 -131.68 34.30 -24.33
C SER A 313 -131.12 32.88 -24.08
N VAL A 314 -131.86 31.84 -24.45
CA VAL A 314 -131.38 30.43 -24.36
C VAL A 314 -130.20 30.17 -25.32
N VAL A 315 -130.22 30.73 -26.52
CA VAL A 315 -129.09 30.61 -27.47
C VAL A 315 -127.86 31.38 -26.99
N LEU A 316 -128.03 32.58 -26.41
CA LEU A 316 -126.93 33.39 -25.88
C LEU A 316 -126.31 32.75 -24.63
N THR A 317 -127.12 32.20 -23.72
CA THR A 317 -126.60 31.45 -22.55
C THR A 317 -125.88 30.17 -22.95
N SER A 318 -126.39 29.42 -23.94
CA SER A 318 -125.69 28.26 -24.50
C SER A 318 -124.33 28.63 -25.13
N LYS A 319 -124.27 29.72 -25.92
CA LYS A 319 -123.00 30.22 -26.47
C LYS A 319 -122.03 30.69 -25.38
N LEU A 320 -122.53 31.36 -24.34
CA LEU A 320 -121.72 31.79 -23.20
C LEU A 320 -121.08 30.58 -22.50
N GLU A 321 -121.84 29.51 -22.23
CA GLU A 321 -121.32 28.31 -21.59
C GLU A 321 -120.27 27.61 -22.47
N GLN A 322 -120.52 27.51 -23.79
CA GLN A 322 -119.53 27.00 -24.74
C GLN A 322 -118.23 27.81 -24.71
N THR A 323 -118.29 29.14 -24.60
CA THR A 323 -117.08 29.98 -24.50
C THR A 323 -116.32 29.76 -23.19
N LYS A 324 -117.00 29.52 -22.06
CA LYS A 324 -116.34 29.13 -20.80
C LYS A 324 -115.62 27.80 -20.95
N GLU A 325 -116.29 26.75 -21.46
CA GLU A 325 -115.66 25.44 -21.67
C GLU A 325 -114.38 25.55 -22.53
N THR A 326 -114.38 26.37 -23.58
CA THR A 326 -113.18 26.59 -24.40
C THR A 326 -112.09 27.38 -23.68
N LYS A 327 -112.46 28.36 -22.84
CA LYS A 327 -111.51 29.12 -22.02
C LYS A 327 -110.86 28.21 -20.98
N ASP A 328 -111.65 27.41 -20.27
CA ASP A 328 -111.16 26.59 -19.16
C ASP A 328 -110.26 25.46 -19.68
N ARG A 329 -110.54 24.90 -20.87
CA ARG A 329 -109.61 24.01 -21.60
C ARG A 329 -108.27 24.71 -21.87
N LEU A 330 -108.28 25.91 -22.44
CA LEU A 330 -107.07 26.68 -22.71
C LEU A 330 -106.30 27.05 -21.42
N GLU A 331 -106.98 27.31 -20.31
CA GLU A 331 -106.33 27.52 -19.01
C GLU A 331 -105.66 26.24 -18.48
N THR A 332 -106.27 25.05 -18.65
CA THR A 332 -105.60 23.78 -18.32
C THR A 332 -104.39 23.48 -19.22
N GLU A 333 -104.45 23.84 -20.51
CA GLU A 333 -103.29 23.73 -21.41
C GLU A 333 -102.17 24.69 -20.99
N ILE A 334 -102.49 25.96 -20.69
CA ILE A 334 -101.53 26.96 -20.20
C ILE A 334 -100.86 26.49 -18.91
N GLU A 335 -101.59 25.89 -17.97
CA GLU A 335 -101.00 25.38 -16.73
C GLU A 335 -100.19 24.09 -16.94
N SER A 336 -100.54 23.27 -17.94
CA SER A 336 -99.69 22.17 -18.42
C SER A 336 -98.38 22.67 -19.03
N PHE A 337 -98.41 23.76 -19.81
CA PHE A 337 -97.20 24.39 -20.35
C PHE A 337 -96.35 25.04 -19.24
N ARG A 338 -96.97 25.73 -18.26
CA ARG A 338 -96.26 26.32 -17.11
C ARG A 338 -95.57 25.28 -16.24
N SER A 339 -96.27 24.20 -15.89
CA SER A 339 -95.69 23.11 -15.10
C SER A 339 -94.53 22.43 -15.83
N ARG A 340 -94.68 22.11 -17.11
CA ARG A 340 -93.58 21.60 -17.97
C ARG A 340 -92.40 22.57 -18.07
N LEU A 341 -92.65 23.87 -18.21
CA LEU A 341 -91.61 24.89 -18.27
C LEU A 341 -90.84 24.98 -16.95
N ASN A 342 -91.54 24.95 -15.81
CA ASN A 342 -90.91 24.92 -14.49
C ASN A 342 -90.05 23.66 -14.28
N THR A 343 -90.48 22.49 -14.74
CA THR A 343 -89.66 21.27 -14.72
C THR A 343 -88.38 21.47 -15.53
N ALA A 344 -88.48 21.94 -16.77
CA ALA A 344 -87.32 22.18 -17.64
C ALA A 344 -86.36 23.26 -17.09
N VAL A 345 -86.87 24.29 -16.42
CA VAL A 345 -86.05 25.31 -15.73
C VAL A 345 -85.29 24.68 -14.56
N GLN A 346 -85.95 23.90 -13.70
CA GLN A 346 -85.26 23.24 -12.58
C GLN A 346 -84.27 22.15 -13.05
N GLU A 347 -84.52 21.50 -14.20
CA GLU A 347 -83.55 20.61 -14.84
C GLU A 347 -82.33 21.39 -15.34
N LEU A 348 -82.54 22.53 -15.99
CA LEU A 348 -81.46 23.44 -16.42
C LEU A 348 -80.63 23.94 -15.22
N GLU A 349 -81.28 24.34 -14.12
CA GLU A 349 -80.62 24.76 -12.88
C GLU A 349 -79.76 23.64 -12.27
N ARG A 350 -80.28 22.40 -12.20
CA ARG A 350 -79.52 21.22 -11.74
C ARG A 350 -78.35 20.88 -12.68
N HIS A 351 -78.53 21.04 -13.98
CA HIS A 351 -77.43 20.87 -14.95
C HIS A 351 -76.37 21.97 -14.81
N GLN A 352 -76.76 23.21 -14.52
CA GLN A 352 -75.80 24.30 -14.26
C GLN A 352 -75.04 24.10 -12.94
N SER A 353 -75.71 23.68 -11.85
CA SER A 353 -75.02 23.38 -10.59
C SER A 353 -74.06 22.21 -10.75
N SER A 354 -74.51 21.12 -11.39
CA SER A 354 -73.70 19.93 -11.70
C SER A 354 -72.51 20.26 -12.61
N LYS A 355 -72.70 21.09 -13.65
CA LYS A 355 -71.59 21.62 -14.46
C LYS A 355 -70.59 22.36 -13.57
N GLY A 356 -71.05 23.26 -12.70
CA GLY A 356 -70.20 23.99 -11.77
C GLY A 356 -69.46 23.09 -10.77
N ASP A 357 -70.05 21.97 -10.34
CA ASP A 357 -69.39 20.97 -9.48
C ASP A 357 -68.25 20.26 -10.22
N VAL A 358 -68.49 19.83 -11.46
CA VAL A 358 -67.49 19.16 -12.33
C VAL A 358 -66.38 20.13 -12.77
N GLU A 359 -66.72 21.37 -13.08
CA GLU A 359 -65.76 22.43 -13.41
C GLU A 359 -64.87 22.76 -12.19
N ARG A 360 -65.44 22.66 -10.98
CA ARG A 360 -64.69 22.71 -9.71
C ARG A 360 -63.90 21.45 -9.38
N THR A 361 -64.25 20.24 -9.87
CA THR A 361 -63.37 19.05 -9.70
C THR A 361 -62.19 19.13 -10.64
N PHE A 362 -62.41 19.43 -11.93
CA PHE A 362 -61.34 19.60 -12.90
C PHE A 362 -60.32 20.68 -12.49
N GLN A 363 -60.75 21.79 -11.91
CA GLN A 363 -59.79 22.79 -11.41
C GLN A 363 -58.96 22.25 -10.24
N ARG A 364 -59.56 21.53 -9.28
CA ARG A 364 -58.82 20.89 -8.18
C ARG A 364 -57.83 19.84 -8.69
N GLU A 365 -58.23 19.01 -9.65
CA GLU A 365 -57.37 18.02 -10.30
C GLU A 365 -56.19 18.69 -11.04
N ARG A 366 -56.43 19.82 -11.72
CA ARG A 366 -55.36 20.63 -12.33
C ARG A 366 -54.41 21.21 -11.30
N ASP A 367 -54.93 21.74 -10.19
CA ASP A 367 -54.11 22.33 -9.13
C ASP A 367 -53.31 21.25 -8.37
N GLU A 368 -53.86 20.03 -8.25
CA GLU A 368 -53.17 18.85 -7.72
C GLU A 368 -52.10 18.35 -8.67
N TRP A 369 -52.39 18.28 -9.97
CA TRP A 369 -51.40 17.92 -11.00
C TRP A 369 -50.24 18.93 -11.05
N LEU A 370 -50.53 20.24 -10.95
CA LEU A 370 -49.50 21.28 -10.84
C LEU A 370 -48.65 21.10 -9.58
N ARG A 371 -49.26 20.90 -8.40
CA ARG A 371 -48.50 20.63 -7.16
C ARG A 371 -47.62 19.37 -7.26
N MET A 372 -48.10 18.33 -7.95
CA MET A 372 -47.31 17.12 -8.20
C MET A 372 -46.18 17.36 -9.23
N GLN A 373 -46.42 18.18 -10.26
CA GLN A 373 -45.40 18.61 -11.22
C GLN A 373 -44.31 19.44 -10.53
N ASP A 374 -44.68 20.44 -9.72
CA ASP A 374 -43.76 21.27 -8.94
C ASP A 374 -42.94 20.44 -7.97
N LYS A 375 -43.58 19.49 -7.27
CA LYS A 375 -42.90 18.55 -6.39
C LYS A 375 -41.88 17.70 -7.16
N LEU A 376 -42.27 17.13 -8.30
CA LEU A 376 -41.35 16.35 -9.13
C LEU A 376 -40.17 17.20 -9.65
N HIS A 377 -40.35 18.49 -9.92
CA HIS A 377 -39.24 19.38 -10.28
C HIS A 377 -38.32 19.67 -9.08
N HIS A 378 -38.86 19.82 -7.86
CA HIS A 378 -38.04 19.96 -6.64
C HIS A 378 -37.26 18.67 -6.34
N ASP A 379 -37.94 17.51 -6.34
CA ASP A 379 -37.33 16.21 -6.10
C ASP A 379 -36.24 15.92 -7.15
N LEU A 380 -36.49 16.20 -8.43
CA LEU A 380 -35.51 16.03 -9.52
C LEU A 380 -34.35 17.04 -9.41
N SER A 381 -34.60 18.27 -8.96
CA SER A 381 -33.54 19.26 -8.70
C SER A 381 -32.64 18.83 -7.55
N ALA A 382 -33.21 18.34 -6.45
CA ALA A 382 -32.46 17.80 -5.31
C ALA A 382 -31.64 16.55 -5.68
N VAL A 383 -32.20 15.66 -6.52
CA VAL A 383 -31.45 14.54 -7.11
C VAL A 383 -30.32 15.05 -8.02
N GLN A 384 -30.53 16.13 -8.78
CA GLN A 384 -29.48 16.70 -9.63
C GLN A 384 -28.37 17.39 -8.82
N GLU A 385 -28.70 18.06 -7.71
CA GLU A 385 -27.71 18.66 -6.79
C GLU A 385 -26.91 17.62 -6.02
N THR A 386 -27.56 16.57 -5.50
CA THR A 386 -26.87 15.44 -4.88
C THR A 386 -26.02 14.66 -5.89
N THR A 387 -26.47 14.53 -7.15
CA THR A 387 -25.64 13.96 -8.22
C THR A 387 -24.40 14.83 -8.48
N LYS A 388 -24.54 16.16 -8.56
CA LYS A 388 -23.40 17.08 -8.72
C LYS A 388 -22.42 16.99 -7.55
N SER A 389 -22.89 16.96 -6.30
CA SER A 389 -22.01 16.86 -5.13
C SER A 389 -21.33 15.50 -5.02
N LEU A 390 -22.01 14.41 -5.39
CA LEU A 390 -21.38 13.08 -5.52
C LEU A 390 -20.34 13.03 -6.65
N SER A 391 -20.60 13.64 -7.81
CA SER A 391 -19.60 13.75 -8.90
C SER A 391 -18.39 14.58 -8.49
N GLN A 392 -18.59 15.66 -7.72
CA GLN A 392 -17.50 16.45 -7.17
C GLN A 392 -16.70 15.66 -6.12
N GLN A 393 -17.37 14.93 -5.23
CA GLN A 393 -16.72 14.02 -4.27
C GLN A 393 -15.91 12.93 -5.00
N LEU A 394 -16.48 12.31 -6.04
CA LEU A 394 -15.80 11.33 -6.88
C LEU A 394 -14.52 11.92 -7.50
N SER A 395 -14.59 13.10 -8.11
CA SER A 395 -13.41 13.78 -8.66
C SER A 395 -12.35 14.11 -7.60
N THR A 396 -12.75 14.48 -6.37
CA THR A 396 -11.80 14.65 -5.25
C THR A 396 -11.26 13.34 -4.68
N ALA A 397 -11.89 12.19 -4.95
CA ALA A 397 -11.42 10.86 -4.59
C ALA A 397 -10.47 10.31 -5.66
N GLU A 398 -10.82 10.47 -6.94
CA GLU A 398 -9.99 10.11 -8.10
C GLU A 398 -8.65 10.88 -8.09
N SER A 399 -8.68 12.19 -7.87
CA SER A 399 -7.45 12.99 -7.77
C SER A 399 -6.56 12.59 -6.57
N LYS A 400 -7.14 12.16 -5.45
CA LYS A 400 -6.39 11.57 -4.32
C LYS A 400 -5.83 10.18 -4.65
N ALA A 401 -6.61 9.33 -5.32
CA ALA A 401 -6.16 8.02 -5.77
C ALA A 401 -4.97 8.16 -6.73
N ASN A 402 -5.05 9.10 -7.68
CA ASN A 402 -3.96 9.41 -8.59
C ASN A 402 -2.71 9.96 -7.86
N SER A 403 -2.86 10.74 -6.79
CA SER A 403 -1.71 11.15 -5.95
C SER A 403 -1.06 9.94 -5.29
N LEU A 404 -1.85 9.10 -4.62
CA LEU A 404 -1.38 7.90 -3.93
C LEU A 404 -0.77 6.88 -4.89
N GLU A 405 -1.26 6.77 -6.13
CA GLU A 405 -0.69 5.89 -7.16
C GLU A 405 0.64 6.43 -7.69
N ASN A 406 0.80 7.75 -7.83
CA ASN A 406 2.09 8.38 -8.14
C ASN A 406 3.10 8.20 -7.00
N GLU A 407 2.69 8.40 -5.74
CA GLU A 407 3.51 8.15 -4.55
C GLU A 407 3.92 6.67 -4.46
N LEU A 408 3.00 5.75 -4.72
CA LEU A 408 3.27 4.30 -4.83
C LEU A 408 4.27 4.00 -5.95
N HIS A 409 4.22 4.70 -7.08
CA HIS A 409 5.16 4.51 -8.19
C HIS A 409 6.57 5.00 -7.83
N GLN A 410 6.68 6.16 -7.17
CA GLN A 410 7.93 6.69 -6.64
C GLN A 410 8.53 5.73 -5.60
N LEU A 411 7.74 5.27 -4.62
CA LEU A 411 8.18 4.30 -3.61
C LEU A 411 8.61 2.96 -4.24
N LYS A 412 7.91 2.46 -5.27
CA LYS A 412 8.31 1.28 -6.04
C LYS A 412 9.64 1.49 -6.76
N GLN A 413 9.90 2.67 -7.32
CA GLN A 413 11.17 3.00 -7.95
C GLN A 413 12.30 3.07 -6.91
N THR A 414 12.12 3.84 -5.83
CA THR A 414 13.11 3.93 -4.74
C THR A 414 13.40 2.55 -4.13
N LEU A 415 12.39 1.69 -3.98
CA LEU A 415 12.60 0.32 -3.51
C LEU A 415 13.49 -0.48 -4.48
N ARG A 416 13.24 -0.42 -5.80
CA ARG A 416 14.11 -1.07 -6.81
C ARG A 416 15.54 -0.55 -6.74
N GLU A 417 15.74 0.76 -6.62
CA GLU A 417 17.07 1.39 -6.48
C GLU A 417 17.80 0.90 -5.22
N LYS A 418 17.08 0.79 -4.09
CA LYS A 418 17.64 0.22 -2.85
C LYS A 418 17.91 -1.29 -2.95
N THR A 419 17.07 -2.06 -3.64
CA THR A 419 17.32 -3.49 -3.90
C THR A 419 18.55 -3.69 -4.78
N LEU A 420 18.72 -2.90 -5.85
CA LEU A 420 19.89 -2.95 -6.72
C LEU A 420 21.18 -2.58 -5.95
N LEU A 421 21.13 -1.55 -5.10
CA LEU A 421 22.26 -1.17 -4.23
C LEU A 421 22.59 -2.25 -3.19
N LEU A 422 21.59 -2.94 -2.66
CA LEU A 422 21.79 -4.09 -1.76
C LEU A 422 22.40 -5.28 -2.51
N GLU A 423 21.98 -5.53 -3.76
CA GLU A 423 22.61 -6.53 -4.61
C GLU A 423 24.06 -6.22 -4.97
N THR A 424 24.41 -4.96 -5.29
CA THR A 424 25.81 -4.60 -5.60
C THR A 424 26.69 -4.72 -4.36
N THR A 425 26.26 -4.18 -3.22
CA THR A 425 27.02 -4.29 -1.96
C THR A 425 27.14 -5.74 -1.48
N GLN A 426 26.14 -6.61 -1.70
CA GLN A 426 26.25 -8.05 -1.44
C GLN A 426 27.24 -8.74 -2.40
N LYS A 427 27.31 -8.34 -3.67
CA LYS A 427 28.29 -8.84 -4.64
C LYS A 427 29.71 -8.41 -4.26
N GLU A 428 29.90 -7.13 -3.94
CA GLU A 428 31.16 -6.55 -3.43
C GLU A 428 31.64 -7.27 -2.16
N LEU A 429 30.74 -7.49 -1.19
CA LEU A 429 31.04 -8.26 0.03
C LEU A 429 31.49 -9.69 -0.30
N SER A 430 30.82 -10.37 -1.24
CA SER A 430 31.21 -11.72 -1.66
C SER A 430 32.57 -11.76 -2.37
N GLN A 431 32.89 -10.73 -3.17
CA GLN A 431 34.17 -10.57 -3.85
C GLN A 431 35.30 -10.30 -2.83
N ALA A 432 35.09 -9.38 -1.89
CA ALA A 432 36.03 -9.10 -0.80
C ALA A 432 36.28 -10.34 0.07
N GLN A 433 35.25 -11.14 0.35
CA GLN A 433 35.41 -12.43 1.05
C GLN A 433 36.18 -13.48 0.22
N CYS A 434 36.13 -13.44 -1.10
CA CYS A 434 36.95 -14.31 -1.94
C CYS A 434 38.41 -13.86 -1.94
N GLN A 435 38.67 -12.56 -2.11
CA GLN A 435 40.00 -11.96 -2.04
C GLN A 435 40.65 -12.19 -0.66
N ALA A 436 39.92 -12.04 0.44
CA ALA A 436 40.42 -12.37 1.78
C ALA A 436 40.88 -13.83 1.89
N LYS A 437 40.08 -14.78 1.39
CA LYS A 437 40.45 -16.21 1.35
C LYS A 437 41.64 -16.49 0.44
N GLU A 438 41.89 -15.67 -0.58
CA GLU A 438 43.07 -15.76 -1.44
C GLU A 438 44.32 -15.22 -0.74
N TYR A 439 44.22 -14.11 0.00
CA TYR A 439 45.29 -13.63 0.88
C TYR A 439 45.61 -14.61 2.02
N ASP A 440 44.60 -15.23 2.65
CA ASP A 440 44.80 -16.26 3.68
C ASP A 440 45.58 -17.47 3.13
N ARG A 441 45.24 -17.92 1.91
CA ARG A 441 45.95 -19.00 1.20
C ARG A 441 47.38 -18.60 0.84
N ALA A 442 47.59 -17.38 0.36
CA ALA A 442 48.92 -16.86 0.03
C ALA A 442 49.80 -16.79 1.29
N GLN A 443 49.28 -16.23 2.39
CA GLN A 443 49.99 -16.17 3.67
C GLN A 443 50.28 -17.57 4.24
N GLN A 444 49.39 -18.55 4.04
CA GLN A 444 49.69 -19.93 4.43
C GLN A 444 50.80 -20.54 3.56
N LEU A 445 50.79 -20.29 2.24
CA LEU A 445 51.85 -20.74 1.36
C LEU A 445 53.21 -20.10 1.72
N GLU A 446 53.22 -18.84 2.15
CA GLU A 446 54.43 -18.17 2.68
C GLU A 446 54.89 -18.79 4.01
N LYS A 447 53.99 -19.07 4.96
CA LYS A 447 54.33 -19.79 6.20
C LYS A 447 54.94 -21.16 5.91
N ASP A 448 54.36 -21.90 4.96
CA ASP A 448 54.87 -23.20 4.53
C ASP A 448 56.25 -23.09 3.85
N GLN A 449 56.53 -21.98 3.14
CA GLN A 449 57.85 -21.70 2.57
C GLN A 449 58.87 -21.31 3.65
N VAL A 450 58.50 -20.44 4.59
CA VAL A 450 59.33 -20.03 5.73
C VAL A 450 59.68 -21.25 6.60
N SER A 451 58.71 -22.13 6.88
CA SER A 451 58.96 -23.40 7.57
C SER A 451 60.00 -24.27 6.84
N LYS A 452 59.89 -24.42 5.51
CA LYS A 452 60.90 -25.13 4.69
C LYS A 452 62.26 -24.44 4.66
N LEU A 453 62.34 -23.13 4.85
CA LEU A 453 63.60 -22.39 4.96
C LEU A 453 64.22 -22.55 6.36
N ILE A 454 63.41 -22.53 7.43
CA ILE A 454 63.85 -22.81 8.80
C ILE A 454 64.47 -24.22 8.89
N ILE A 455 63.78 -25.25 8.40
CA ILE A 455 64.29 -26.64 8.39
C ILE A 455 65.63 -26.75 7.63
N LYS A 456 65.79 -26.00 6.53
CA LYS A 456 67.07 -25.93 5.79
C LYS A 456 68.15 -25.20 6.58
N GLN A 457 67.80 -24.11 7.26
CA GLN A 457 68.73 -23.36 8.11
C GLN A 457 69.22 -24.20 9.29
N GLU A 458 68.31 -24.91 9.96
CA GLU A 458 68.60 -25.83 11.06
C GLU A 458 69.55 -26.94 10.59
N ALA A 459 69.24 -27.63 9.48
CA ALA A 459 70.12 -28.66 8.91
C ALA A 459 71.50 -28.12 8.47
N MET A 460 71.59 -26.85 8.04
CA MET A 460 72.87 -26.20 7.76
C MET A 460 73.63 -25.80 9.03
N GLN A 461 72.93 -25.43 10.10
CA GLN A 461 73.54 -25.16 11.41
C GLN A 461 74.05 -26.45 12.08
N GLU A 462 73.29 -27.55 12.03
CA GLU A 462 73.75 -28.87 12.46
C GLU A 462 75.03 -29.30 11.73
N ARG A 463 75.06 -29.15 10.40
CA ARG A 463 76.24 -29.47 9.59
C ARG A 463 77.44 -28.56 9.89
N LEU A 464 77.20 -27.29 10.21
CA LEU A 464 78.25 -26.37 10.65
C LEU A 464 78.79 -26.76 12.04
N ALA A 465 77.94 -27.20 12.96
CA ALA A 465 78.35 -27.71 14.26
C ALA A 465 79.14 -29.04 14.15
N GLN A 466 78.76 -29.93 13.22
CA GLN A 466 79.54 -31.13 12.87
C GLN A 466 80.95 -30.75 12.39
N PHE A 467 81.06 -29.84 11.40
CA PHE A 467 82.36 -29.36 10.94
C PHE A 467 83.18 -28.65 12.04
N GLN A 468 82.54 -27.93 12.97
CA GLN A 468 83.25 -27.34 14.12
C GLN A 468 83.80 -28.41 15.07
N SER A 469 83.05 -29.49 15.32
CA SER A 469 83.51 -30.63 16.12
C SER A 469 84.65 -31.40 15.44
N GLU A 470 84.57 -31.62 14.12
CA GLU A 470 85.64 -32.22 13.32
C GLU A 470 86.92 -31.36 13.34
N ASN A 471 86.80 -30.02 13.18
CA ASN A 471 87.95 -29.12 13.28
C ASN A 471 88.57 -29.13 14.68
N LEU A 472 87.76 -29.19 15.76
CA LEU A 472 88.27 -29.31 17.13
C LEU A 472 89.04 -30.63 17.33
N LEU A 473 88.54 -31.74 16.79
CA LEU A 473 89.23 -33.04 16.81
C LEU A 473 90.53 -33.01 16.01
N LEU A 474 90.57 -32.38 14.84
CA LEU A 474 91.78 -32.20 14.04
C LEU A 474 92.80 -31.29 14.74
N HIS A 475 92.36 -30.22 15.40
CA HIS A 475 93.23 -29.39 16.24
C HIS A 475 93.83 -30.19 17.40
N GLN A 476 93.04 -31.00 18.11
CA GLN A 476 93.55 -31.89 19.17
C GLN A 476 94.58 -32.88 18.62
N GLN A 477 94.34 -33.49 17.45
CA GLN A 477 95.28 -34.41 16.79
C GLN A 477 96.59 -33.71 16.38
N LEU A 478 96.53 -32.47 15.90
CA LEU A 478 97.69 -31.65 15.56
C LEU A 478 98.50 -31.28 16.81
N GLU A 479 97.85 -30.85 17.90
CA GLU A 479 98.50 -30.56 19.18
C GLU A 479 99.16 -31.82 19.77
N ASP A 480 98.47 -32.95 19.74
CA ASP A 480 99.00 -34.26 20.10
C ASP A 480 100.28 -34.62 19.33
N MET A 481 100.29 -34.36 18.01
CA MET A 481 101.43 -34.62 17.14
C MET A 481 102.57 -33.63 17.35
N GLN A 482 102.27 -32.35 17.63
CA GLN A 482 103.25 -31.34 18.02
C GLN A 482 103.90 -31.68 19.36
N ASN A 483 103.11 -32.10 20.36
CA ASN A 483 103.61 -32.56 21.65
C ASN A 483 104.49 -33.81 21.52
N LYS A 484 104.10 -34.78 20.68
CA LYS A 484 104.96 -35.93 20.31
C LYS A 484 106.24 -35.49 19.61
N GLY A 485 106.19 -34.41 18.82
CA GLY A 485 107.35 -33.77 18.20
C GLY A 485 108.31 -33.17 19.23
N ILE A 486 107.80 -32.33 20.15
CA ILE A 486 108.56 -31.69 21.24
C ILE A 486 109.20 -32.74 22.16
N ILE A 487 108.52 -33.86 22.42
CA ILE A 487 109.10 -34.98 23.19
C ILE A 487 110.27 -35.64 22.44
N LYS A 488 110.14 -35.87 21.12
CA LYS A 488 111.26 -36.38 20.29
C LYS A 488 112.43 -35.40 20.23
N GLU A 489 112.15 -34.11 20.08
CA GLU A 489 113.16 -33.04 20.06
C GLU A 489 113.95 -32.99 21.38
N LYS A 490 113.26 -33.08 22.53
CA LYS A 490 113.93 -33.19 23.85
C LYS A 490 114.83 -34.41 23.93
N VAL A 491 114.37 -35.59 23.47
CA VAL A 491 115.20 -36.81 23.45
C VAL A 491 116.41 -36.67 22.50
N VAL A 492 116.27 -35.97 21.37
CA VAL A 492 117.40 -35.67 20.47
C VAL A 492 118.39 -34.71 21.14
N ASN A 493 117.92 -33.69 21.85
CA ASN A 493 118.76 -32.76 22.59
C ASN A 493 119.49 -33.45 23.76
N ASP A 494 118.80 -34.30 24.54
CA ASP A 494 119.41 -35.13 25.60
C ASP A 494 120.53 -36.06 25.05
N VAL A 495 120.38 -36.54 23.82
CA VAL A 495 121.40 -37.35 23.12
C VAL A 495 122.54 -36.47 22.59
N GLN A 496 122.23 -35.31 22.02
CA GLN A 496 123.22 -34.34 21.55
C GLN A 496 124.11 -33.84 22.69
N ASP A 497 123.53 -33.55 23.86
CA ASP A 497 124.29 -33.11 25.04
C ASP A 497 125.17 -34.21 25.62
N ARG A 498 124.74 -35.48 25.59
CA ARG A 498 125.61 -36.63 25.91
C ARG A 498 126.78 -36.75 24.92
N PHE A 499 126.54 -36.55 23.62
CA PHE A 499 127.63 -36.51 22.62
C PHE A 499 128.57 -35.33 22.86
N ASN A 500 128.05 -34.15 23.19
CA ASN A 500 128.85 -32.97 23.55
C ASN A 500 129.72 -33.25 24.79
N GLU A 501 129.16 -33.90 25.82
CA GLU A 501 129.90 -34.29 27.04
C GLU A 501 131.01 -35.32 26.75
N ILE A 502 130.75 -36.31 25.89
CA ILE A 502 131.76 -37.29 25.43
C ILE A 502 132.88 -36.59 24.64
N LEU A 503 132.52 -35.70 23.70
CA LEU A 503 133.50 -34.94 22.92
C LEU A 503 134.38 -34.05 23.80
N ASN A 504 133.82 -33.44 24.84
CA ASN A 504 134.59 -32.64 25.80
C ASN A 504 135.50 -33.48 26.69
N LYS A 505 135.09 -34.69 27.09
CA LYS A 505 135.96 -35.65 27.79
C LYS A 505 137.12 -36.11 26.90
N LEU A 506 136.84 -36.50 25.66
CA LEU A 506 137.87 -36.88 24.67
C LEU A 506 138.84 -35.74 24.36
N ARG A 507 138.34 -34.49 24.28
CA ARG A 507 139.18 -33.30 24.13
C ARG A 507 140.13 -33.13 25.31
N ALA A 508 139.60 -33.16 26.54
CA ALA A 508 140.39 -33.00 27.76
C ALA A 508 141.43 -34.14 27.94
N ASP A 509 141.11 -35.37 27.53
CA ASP A 509 142.09 -36.47 27.55
C ASP A 509 143.15 -36.33 26.44
N THR A 510 142.78 -35.79 25.28
CA THR A 510 143.75 -35.43 24.22
C THR A 510 144.71 -34.33 24.70
N GLU A 511 144.18 -33.29 25.35
CA GLU A 511 144.95 -32.18 25.92
C GLU A 511 145.93 -32.66 27.01
N LYS A 512 145.52 -33.60 27.87
CA LYS A 512 146.42 -34.26 28.84
C LYS A 512 147.55 -35.03 28.15
N GLN A 513 147.26 -35.78 27.08
CA GLN A 513 148.28 -36.51 26.32
C GLN A 513 149.26 -35.55 25.62
N VAL A 514 148.76 -34.44 25.07
CA VAL A 514 149.61 -33.37 24.50
C VAL A 514 150.53 -32.79 25.57
N HIS A 515 150.02 -32.38 26.74
CA HIS A 515 150.87 -31.88 27.83
C HIS A 515 151.91 -32.90 28.30
N LEU A 516 151.58 -34.20 28.36
CA LEU A 516 152.53 -35.25 28.74
C LEU A 516 153.67 -35.39 27.69
N VAL A 517 153.36 -35.21 26.41
CA VAL A 517 154.35 -35.18 25.32
C VAL A 517 155.16 -33.88 25.32
N GLU A 518 154.55 -32.74 25.64
CA GLU A 518 155.25 -31.46 25.78
C GLU A 518 156.29 -31.48 26.91
N GLU A 519 155.94 -31.98 28.10
CA GLU A 519 156.90 -32.14 29.21
C GLU A 519 158.05 -33.08 28.83
N ARG A 520 157.74 -34.21 28.17
CA ARG A 520 158.76 -35.13 27.66
C ARG A 520 159.67 -34.49 26.60
N ASN A 521 159.13 -33.60 25.77
CA ASN A 521 159.93 -32.81 24.81
C ASN A 521 160.79 -31.75 25.50
N LYS A 522 160.31 -31.10 26.57
CA LYS A 522 161.13 -30.18 27.40
C LYS A 522 162.31 -30.93 28.03
N GLU A 523 162.05 -32.11 28.60
CA GLU A 523 163.08 -32.95 29.23
C GLU A 523 164.13 -33.44 28.20
N LEU A 524 163.70 -33.86 27.01
CA LEU A 524 164.59 -34.22 25.91
C LEU A 524 165.39 -32.99 25.41
N SER A 525 164.77 -31.82 25.32
CA SER A 525 165.44 -30.58 24.91
C SER A 525 166.54 -30.18 25.89
N ALA A 526 166.30 -30.31 27.21
CA ALA A 526 167.29 -30.07 28.26
C ALA A 526 168.48 -31.05 28.16
N ARG A 527 168.22 -32.36 28.02
CA ARG A 527 169.29 -33.35 27.77
C ARG A 527 170.10 -33.03 26.50
N CYS A 528 169.45 -32.46 25.48
CA CYS A 528 170.08 -31.99 24.25
C CYS A 528 170.81 -30.63 24.39
N THR A 529 170.60 -29.84 25.44
CA THR A 529 171.51 -28.72 25.79
C THR A 529 172.71 -29.23 26.59
N ASP A 530 172.50 -30.08 27.59
CA ASP A 530 173.58 -30.63 28.43
C ASP A 530 174.65 -31.37 27.61
N LEU A 531 174.21 -32.16 26.62
CA LEU A 531 175.11 -32.86 25.68
C LEU A 531 175.88 -31.89 24.76
N ARG A 532 175.29 -30.74 24.38
CA ARG A 532 176.01 -29.71 23.61
C ARG A 532 177.05 -28.99 24.46
N GLU A 533 176.76 -28.74 25.73
CA GLU A 533 177.74 -28.18 26.67
C GLU A 533 178.91 -29.15 26.91
N GLN A 534 178.65 -30.46 27.01
CA GLN A 534 179.74 -31.46 27.04
C GLN A 534 180.60 -31.44 25.78
N VAL A 535 180.00 -31.41 24.59
CA VAL A 535 180.75 -31.33 23.31
C VAL A 535 181.60 -30.07 23.27
N PHE A 536 181.03 -28.90 23.55
CA PHE A 536 181.77 -27.63 23.57
C PHE A 536 182.96 -27.67 24.56
N LYS A 537 182.79 -28.33 25.70
CA LYS A 537 183.84 -28.51 26.70
C LYS A 537 184.97 -29.41 26.20
N TYR A 538 184.65 -30.52 25.51
CA TYR A 538 185.64 -31.36 24.84
C TYR A 538 186.35 -30.64 23.68
N GLU A 539 185.66 -29.71 23.00
CA GLU A 539 186.25 -28.88 21.94
C GLU A 539 187.24 -27.84 22.51
N THR A 540 186.95 -27.19 23.65
CA THR A 540 187.92 -26.33 24.34
C THR A 540 189.13 -27.12 24.86
N ASP A 541 188.89 -28.26 25.51
CA ASP A 541 189.90 -29.21 25.96
C ASP A 541 190.81 -29.70 24.80
N LYS A 542 190.27 -29.79 23.59
CA LYS A 542 191.01 -30.15 22.37
C LYS A 542 191.87 -28.97 21.89
N ALA A 543 191.31 -27.76 21.85
CA ALA A 543 192.03 -26.56 21.43
C ALA A 543 193.25 -26.27 22.32
N GLU A 544 193.11 -26.38 23.65
CA GLU A 544 194.24 -26.19 24.59
C GLU A 544 195.37 -27.20 24.36
N ARG A 545 195.05 -28.45 24.02
CA ARG A 545 196.06 -29.47 23.66
C ARG A 545 196.74 -29.16 22.32
N GLU A 546 196.00 -28.65 21.33
CA GLU A 546 196.56 -28.21 20.04
C GLU A 546 197.45 -26.97 20.18
N ASP A 547 197.14 -26.05 21.11
CA ASP A 547 197.96 -24.89 21.44
C ASP A 547 199.28 -25.31 22.12
N MET A 548 199.25 -26.23 23.09
CA MET A 548 200.48 -26.80 23.69
C MET A 548 201.36 -27.51 22.65
N VAL A 549 200.77 -28.25 21.71
CA VAL A 549 201.52 -28.87 20.60
C VAL A 549 202.19 -27.80 19.72
N ARG A 550 201.50 -26.69 19.43
CA ARG A 550 202.09 -25.57 18.66
C ARG A 550 203.24 -24.89 19.40
N GLN A 551 203.17 -24.74 20.73
CA GLN A 551 204.30 -24.24 21.53
C GLN A 551 205.52 -25.16 21.43
N LEU A 552 205.35 -26.46 21.64
CA LEU A 552 206.44 -27.44 21.57
C LEU A 552 207.08 -27.52 20.16
N GLN A 553 206.29 -27.33 19.10
CA GLN A 553 206.80 -27.23 17.72
C GLN A 553 207.62 -25.96 17.48
N GLN A 554 207.24 -24.83 18.09
CA GLN A 554 207.99 -23.57 18.00
C GLN A 554 209.34 -23.67 18.72
N GLU A 555 209.38 -24.25 19.93
CA GLU A 555 210.62 -24.46 20.68
C GLU A 555 211.59 -25.40 19.95
N LEU A 556 211.08 -26.46 19.31
CA LEU A 556 211.87 -27.36 18.47
C LEU A 556 212.52 -26.64 17.28
N ALA A 557 211.79 -25.72 16.64
CA ALA A 557 212.31 -24.93 15.53
C ALA A 557 213.45 -23.99 15.95
N ASP A 558 213.30 -23.29 17.09
CA ASP A 558 214.35 -22.40 17.60
C ASP A 558 215.57 -23.16 18.18
N ALA A 559 215.39 -24.41 18.63
CA ALA A 559 216.50 -25.30 18.98
C ALA A 559 217.34 -25.70 17.76
N LEU A 560 216.70 -26.17 16.68
CA LEU A 560 217.36 -26.49 15.41
C LEU A 560 218.09 -25.28 14.81
N LYS A 561 217.49 -24.10 14.91
CA LYS A 561 218.08 -22.83 14.45
C LYS A 561 219.34 -22.44 15.23
N LYS A 562 219.43 -22.77 16.52
CA LYS A 562 220.66 -22.61 17.31
C LYS A 562 221.74 -23.63 16.92
N GLN A 563 221.37 -24.89 16.66
CA GLN A 563 222.33 -25.93 16.25
C GLN A 563 223.07 -25.56 14.95
N SER A 564 222.33 -25.09 13.93
CA SER A 564 222.91 -24.66 12.65
C SER A 564 223.97 -23.55 12.81
N MET A 565 223.75 -22.60 13.74
CA MET A 565 224.71 -21.52 14.03
C MET A 565 226.00 -22.04 14.69
N SER A 566 225.92 -23.07 15.53
CA SER A 566 227.11 -23.72 16.12
C SER A 566 227.91 -24.55 15.13
N GLU A 567 227.26 -25.22 14.16
CA GLU A 567 227.95 -26.03 13.15
C GLU A 567 228.74 -25.13 12.17
N ALA A 568 228.15 -24.03 11.71
CA ALA A 568 228.83 -23.05 10.87
C ALA A 568 230.05 -22.40 11.55
N SER A 569 230.03 -22.28 12.89
CA SER A 569 231.15 -21.76 13.68
C SER A 569 232.35 -22.73 13.71
N LEU A 570 232.11 -24.03 13.55
CA LEU A 570 233.12 -25.08 13.69
C LEU A 570 233.86 -25.34 12.37
N GLU A 571 233.19 -25.19 11.23
CA GLU A 571 233.82 -25.34 9.90
C GLU A 571 234.83 -24.23 9.59
N VAL A 572 234.64 -23.02 10.13
CA VAL A 572 235.63 -21.93 10.02
C VAL A 572 236.94 -22.30 10.72
N TYR A 573 236.87 -23.01 11.85
CA TYR A 573 238.04 -23.42 12.63
C TYR A 573 238.85 -24.53 11.93
N THR A 574 238.20 -25.46 11.23
CA THR A 574 238.90 -26.52 10.47
C THR A 574 239.64 -25.98 9.26
N ARG A 575 239.10 -24.98 8.55
CA ARG A 575 239.76 -24.38 7.38
C ARG A 575 241.07 -23.67 7.75
N TYR A 576 241.08 -22.90 8.84
CA TYR A 576 242.29 -22.24 9.38
C TYR A 576 243.42 -23.23 9.75
N ARG A 577 243.09 -24.50 10.04
CA ARG A 577 244.09 -25.54 10.32
C ARG A 577 244.75 -26.07 9.05
N SER A 578 243.97 -26.32 8.00
CA SER A 578 244.49 -26.82 6.71
C SER A 578 245.46 -25.84 6.05
N ASP A 579 245.14 -24.54 6.08
CA ASP A 579 245.97 -23.48 5.48
C ASP A 579 247.39 -23.44 6.09
N LEU A 580 247.51 -23.72 7.40
CA LEU A 580 248.78 -23.82 8.13
C LEU A 580 249.56 -25.11 7.83
N GLU A 581 248.89 -26.20 7.48
CA GLU A 581 249.54 -27.48 7.15
C GLU A 581 250.04 -27.51 5.69
N GLU A 582 249.40 -26.80 4.74
CA GLU A 582 249.86 -26.73 3.34
C GLU A 582 251.07 -25.81 3.09
N GLU A 583 251.16 -24.61 3.67
CA GLU A 583 252.33 -23.72 3.43
C GLU A 583 253.64 -24.37 3.90
N LYS A 584 253.60 -25.16 4.98
CA LYS A 584 254.74 -25.89 5.53
C LYS A 584 255.36 -26.85 4.50
N LEU A 585 254.56 -27.47 3.64
CA LEU A 585 255.04 -28.41 2.62
C LEU A 585 255.53 -27.69 1.34
N ARG A 586 254.93 -26.54 0.97
CA ARG A 586 255.37 -25.77 -0.21
C ARG A 586 256.69 -25.02 0.03
N LEU A 587 256.95 -24.52 1.25
CA LEU A 587 258.25 -23.92 1.60
C LEU A 587 259.42 -24.93 1.62
N GLN A 588 259.16 -26.24 1.49
CA GLN A 588 260.20 -27.25 1.30
C GLN A 588 260.54 -27.52 -0.18
N LYS A 589 259.89 -26.85 -1.15
CA LYS A 589 260.29 -26.87 -2.58
C LYS A 589 260.32 -25.52 -3.30
N GLU A 590 259.48 -24.56 -2.95
CA GLU A 590 259.50 -23.21 -3.57
C GLU A 590 259.98 -22.09 -2.62
N LEU A 591 260.69 -22.48 -1.57
CA LEU A 591 261.92 -21.77 -1.20
C LEU A 591 263.11 -22.13 -2.12
N GLU A 592 262.81 -22.65 -3.32
CA GLU A 592 263.56 -22.39 -4.55
C GLU A 592 262.87 -21.37 -5.51
N LYS A 593 261.90 -20.50 -5.07
CA LYS A 593 261.70 -19.04 -5.43
C LYS A 593 260.24 -18.43 -5.38
N VAL A 594 259.62 -18.32 -4.20
CA VAL A 594 258.97 -17.11 -3.57
C VAL A 594 258.18 -16.02 -4.42
N LYS A 595 256.86 -15.77 -4.13
CA LYS A 595 256.21 -14.41 -3.90
C LYS A 595 254.63 -14.29 -3.68
N THR A 596 254.19 -13.90 -2.45
CA THR A 596 253.18 -12.86 -1.99
C THR A 596 251.60 -12.81 -2.22
N LYS A 597 250.77 -13.16 -1.17
CA LYS A 597 249.58 -12.53 -0.41
C LYS A 597 248.46 -11.56 -1.00
N VAL A 598 247.27 -11.20 -0.37
CA VAL A 598 246.20 -11.78 0.57
C VAL A 598 245.01 -10.78 0.98
N HIS A 599 243.83 -11.25 1.52
CA HIS A 599 242.78 -10.63 2.47
C HIS A 599 241.47 -9.77 2.09
N HIS A 600 240.25 -10.20 2.56
CA HIS A 600 239.08 -9.61 3.38
C HIS A 600 238.33 -8.22 3.13
N ILE A 601 237.10 -7.78 3.62
CA ILE A 601 235.83 -8.24 4.37
C ILE A 601 234.63 -7.16 4.45
N ALA A 602 233.37 -7.51 4.90
CA ALA A 602 232.20 -6.70 5.48
C ALA A 602 231.09 -6.00 4.58
N LEU A 603 229.83 -5.51 4.94
CA LEU A 603 228.86 -5.50 6.12
C LEU A 603 227.33 -5.14 5.73
N ASP A 604 226.36 -4.84 6.67
CA ASP A 604 224.83 -4.80 6.51
C ASP A 604 223.98 -3.78 7.41
N ASN A 605 222.63 -3.51 7.20
CA ASN A 605 221.73 -2.58 7.99
C ASN A 605 220.12 -2.59 7.82
N LYS A 606 219.29 -2.51 8.92
CA LYS A 606 217.87 -1.95 9.15
C LYS A 606 216.48 -2.77 9.09
N GLU A 607 215.50 -2.37 9.96
CA GLU A 607 213.97 -2.40 9.92
C GLU A 607 213.02 -3.53 10.53
N ARG A 608 211.71 -3.27 10.86
CA ARG A 608 210.73 -4.16 11.62
C ARG A 608 209.23 -3.67 11.81
N GLU A 609 208.17 -4.53 11.89
CA GLU A 609 206.79 -4.24 12.49
C GLU A 609 205.91 -5.48 12.95
N LEU A 610 204.60 -5.36 13.33
CA LEU A 610 203.85 -6.30 14.27
C LEU A 610 202.26 -6.30 14.34
N ARG A 611 201.62 -7.34 14.98
CA ARG A 611 200.26 -7.47 15.67
C ARG A 611 198.92 -7.70 14.88
N ASP A 612 197.73 -8.02 15.46
CA ASP A 612 197.25 -8.98 16.54
C ASP A 612 195.67 -9.04 16.63
N SER A 613 195.04 -9.48 17.75
CA SER A 613 193.70 -10.12 17.85
C SER A 613 192.62 -9.55 18.85
N SER A 614 191.41 -10.17 18.85
CA SER A 614 190.39 -10.27 19.94
C SER A 614 189.31 -9.17 20.17
N GLN A 615 188.34 -9.44 21.08
CA GLN A 615 187.12 -8.64 21.37
C GLN A 615 186.84 -8.46 22.89
N LYS A 616 186.44 -7.24 23.31
CA LYS A 616 185.53 -6.95 24.46
C LYS A 616 185.13 -5.45 24.56
N LEU A 617 183.86 -5.20 24.93
CA LEU A 617 183.26 -3.99 25.58
C LEU A 617 183.64 -2.55 25.12
N GLN A 618 182.64 -1.69 24.85
CA GLN A 618 182.34 -0.39 25.53
C GLN A 618 181.20 0.40 24.81
N ASP A 619 180.76 1.54 25.39
CA ASP A 619 179.50 2.28 25.15
C ASP A 619 179.56 3.50 24.19
N LEU A 620 178.37 4.15 24.06
CA LEU A 620 178.08 5.59 23.99
C LEU A 620 177.60 6.27 22.68
N LEU A 621 176.71 7.25 22.90
CA LEU A 621 175.96 8.06 21.94
C LEU A 621 176.68 9.38 21.57
N LEU A 622 176.29 9.94 20.41
CA LEU A 622 176.11 11.37 20.06
C LEU A 622 177.11 12.45 20.54
N ALA A 623 177.52 13.34 19.60
CA ALA A 623 177.30 14.79 19.76
C ALA A 623 177.64 15.64 18.51
N SER A 624 176.73 16.53 18.11
CA SER A 624 176.98 17.97 17.88
C SER A 624 175.65 18.64 17.42
N SER A 625 175.00 19.61 18.08
CA SER A 625 175.32 20.72 19.00
C SER A 625 175.62 22.06 18.30
N GLY A 626 174.71 23.04 18.42
CA GLY A 626 175.04 24.45 18.18
C GLY A 626 173.90 25.38 17.70
N THR A 627 173.53 26.33 18.56
CA THR A 627 173.04 27.70 18.26
C THR A 627 171.78 27.94 17.38
N ASN A 628 171.30 29.18 17.24
CA ASN A 628 170.55 29.91 18.29
C ASN A 628 169.60 30.99 17.69
N THR A 629 168.67 31.49 18.52
CA THR A 629 168.00 32.82 18.40
C THR A 629 167.34 33.25 17.07
N THR A 630 166.09 32.83 16.84
CA THR A 630 165.03 33.68 16.22
C THR A 630 163.72 33.73 17.02
N ILE A 631 163.69 33.07 18.18
CA ILE A 631 162.53 33.01 19.09
C ILE A 631 162.42 34.32 19.88
N LYS A 632 161.81 35.34 19.26
CA LYS A 632 161.22 36.50 19.95
C LYS A 632 160.20 37.34 19.15
N GLN A 633 159.88 36.95 17.91
CA GLN A 633 158.89 37.66 17.06
C GLN A 633 157.66 36.82 16.67
N LEU A 634 157.63 35.51 16.99
CA LEU A 634 156.51 34.62 16.69
C LEU A 634 155.53 34.43 17.86
N GLU A 635 155.96 34.65 19.10
CA GLU A 635 155.18 34.37 20.31
C GLU A 635 153.95 35.29 20.44
N GLU A 636 154.07 36.57 20.06
CA GLU A 636 152.91 37.48 20.03
C GLU A 636 151.86 37.12 18.96
N HIS A 637 152.28 36.47 17.86
CA HIS A 637 151.35 36.05 16.81
C HIS A 637 150.50 34.87 17.29
N VAL A 638 151.13 33.89 17.94
CA VAL A 638 150.44 32.72 18.53
C VAL A 638 149.43 33.15 19.61
N GLN A 639 149.77 34.15 20.43
CA GLN A 639 148.89 34.58 21.51
C GLN A 639 147.63 35.32 21.02
N ARG A 640 147.71 36.05 19.89
CA ARG A 640 146.55 36.68 19.24
C ARG A 640 145.61 35.65 18.60
N GLU A 641 146.14 34.58 17.99
CA GLU A 641 145.30 33.50 17.45
C GLU A 641 144.63 32.66 18.55
N ARG A 642 145.31 32.38 19.67
CA ARG A 642 144.73 31.65 20.81
C ARG A 642 143.46 32.34 21.38
N GLN A 643 143.37 33.67 21.34
CA GLN A 643 142.16 34.38 21.75
C GLN A 643 141.00 34.27 20.73
N LYS A 644 141.29 34.16 19.43
CA LYS A 644 140.26 33.92 18.40
C LYS A 644 139.70 32.49 18.50
N VAL A 645 140.58 31.49 18.65
CA VAL A 645 140.19 30.08 18.81
C VAL A 645 139.29 29.90 20.04
N LYS A 646 139.56 30.61 21.15
CA LYS A 646 138.72 30.52 22.35
C LYS A 646 137.29 31.04 22.12
N LYS A 647 137.14 32.20 21.45
CA LYS A 647 135.81 32.73 21.08
C LYS A 647 135.08 31.85 20.06
N LEU A 648 135.80 31.19 19.15
CA LEU A 648 135.23 30.20 18.23
C LEU A 648 134.76 28.94 18.95
N ALA A 649 135.46 28.47 19.98
CA ALA A 649 135.03 27.34 20.80
C ALA A 649 133.77 27.66 21.63
N GLU A 650 133.71 28.86 22.21
CA GLU A 650 132.54 29.35 22.97
C GLU A 650 131.31 29.52 22.05
N LEU A 651 131.49 30.06 20.83
CA LEU A 651 130.43 30.12 19.82
C LEU A 651 130.02 28.73 19.31
N LYS A 652 130.96 27.81 19.10
CA LYS A 652 130.68 26.44 18.68
C LYS A 652 129.79 25.74 19.73
N HIS A 653 130.18 25.76 21.00
CA HIS A 653 129.40 25.13 22.08
C HIS A 653 128.02 25.78 22.24
N SER A 654 127.91 27.10 22.03
CA SER A 654 126.62 27.81 21.97
C SER A 654 125.73 27.41 20.78
N VAL A 655 126.32 26.99 19.65
CA VAL A 655 125.57 26.47 18.50
C VAL A 655 125.17 25.01 18.73
N GLU A 656 126.07 24.17 19.28
CA GLU A 656 125.77 22.77 19.63
C GLU A 656 124.62 22.70 20.65
N MET A 657 124.67 23.45 21.75
CA MET A 657 123.57 23.47 22.74
C MET A 657 122.24 24.01 22.21
N ARG A 658 122.25 24.83 21.14
CA ARG A 658 121.02 25.24 20.44
C ARG A 658 120.53 24.19 19.45
N LEU A 659 121.44 23.49 18.78
CA LEU A 659 121.11 22.37 17.90
C LEU A 659 120.48 21.23 18.70
N ASP A 660 121.03 20.91 19.87
CA ASP A 660 120.48 19.90 20.77
C ASP A 660 119.06 20.28 21.25
N GLN A 661 118.85 21.54 21.69
CA GLN A 661 117.52 22.03 22.06
C GLN A 661 116.50 22.01 20.89
N GLU A 662 116.93 22.28 19.66
CA GLU A 662 116.06 22.21 18.49
C GLU A 662 115.85 20.78 17.97
N MET A 663 116.76 19.83 18.25
CA MET A 663 116.52 18.39 18.07
C MET A 663 115.51 17.87 19.11
N GLU A 664 115.63 18.27 20.38
CA GLU A 664 114.66 17.97 21.43
C GLU A 664 113.26 18.51 21.06
N ARG A 665 113.17 19.77 20.59
CA ARG A 665 111.93 20.34 20.04
C ARG A 665 111.40 19.56 18.85
N ASN A 666 112.26 19.16 17.90
CA ASN A 666 111.81 18.37 16.75
C ASN A 666 111.24 17.00 17.18
N ILE A 667 111.84 16.36 18.19
CA ILE A 667 111.34 15.10 18.75
C ILE A 667 109.97 15.30 19.41
N GLU A 668 109.76 16.39 20.15
CA GLU A 668 108.46 16.74 20.75
C GLU A 668 107.41 17.10 19.69
N LEU A 669 107.74 17.97 18.74
CA LEU A 669 106.88 18.32 17.59
C LEU A 669 106.54 17.09 16.74
N HIS A 670 107.43 16.11 16.60
CA HIS A 670 107.15 14.87 15.88
C HIS A 670 106.23 13.93 16.67
N LYS A 671 106.32 13.91 18.01
CA LYS A 671 105.34 13.24 18.87
C LYS A 671 103.96 13.87 18.72
N ASP A 672 103.86 15.20 18.72
CA ASP A 672 102.60 15.91 18.57
C ASP A 672 102.04 15.85 17.14
N CYS A 673 102.86 15.91 16.09
CA CYS A 673 102.43 15.60 14.72
C CYS A 673 101.86 14.17 14.62
N LYS A 674 102.47 13.18 15.29
CA LYS A 674 101.92 11.82 15.41
C LYS A 674 100.65 11.75 16.27
N ARG A 675 100.41 12.69 17.19
CA ARG A 675 99.19 12.79 18.01
C ARG A 675 98.05 13.44 17.21
N LEU A 676 98.31 14.60 16.60
CA LEU A 676 97.42 15.31 15.70
C LEU A 676 97.02 14.46 14.50
N LYS A 677 97.95 13.73 13.86
CA LYS A 677 97.61 12.82 12.76
C LYS A 677 96.64 11.71 13.18
N ARG A 678 96.78 11.16 14.40
CA ARG A 678 95.82 10.16 14.95
C ARG A 678 94.47 10.77 15.31
N LEU A 679 94.43 12.02 15.80
CA LEU A 679 93.18 12.74 16.06
C LEU A 679 92.46 13.09 14.74
N LEU A 680 93.21 13.52 13.73
CA LEU A 680 92.72 13.80 12.38
C LEU A 680 92.14 12.54 11.73
N SER A 681 92.85 11.41 11.73
CA SER A 681 92.33 10.14 11.21
C SER A 681 90.99 9.76 11.86
N ARG A 682 90.88 9.87 13.19
CA ARG A 682 89.62 9.61 13.92
C ARG A 682 88.51 10.61 13.58
N ALA A 683 88.85 11.85 13.25
CA ALA A 683 87.88 12.84 12.77
C ALA A 683 87.41 12.52 11.34
N THR A 684 88.32 12.13 10.44
CA THR A 684 88.02 11.72 9.06
C THR A 684 87.26 10.39 8.99
N GLU A 685 87.47 9.48 9.94
CA GLU A 685 86.66 8.26 10.12
C GLU A 685 85.24 8.60 10.60
N LYS A 686 85.11 9.48 11.60
CA LYS A 686 83.79 9.95 12.06
C LYS A 686 83.03 10.69 10.97
N LEU A 687 83.66 11.58 10.22
CA LEU A 687 83.04 12.30 9.11
C LEU A 687 82.54 11.34 8.03
N ARG A 688 83.37 10.38 7.58
CA ARG A 688 82.93 9.34 6.64
C ARG A 688 81.75 8.53 7.19
N ALA A 689 81.77 8.13 8.46
CA ALA A 689 80.65 7.42 9.09
C ALA A 689 79.38 8.28 9.34
N TYR A 690 79.44 9.60 9.16
CA TYR A 690 78.28 10.48 9.05
C TYR A 690 77.82 10.59 7.60
N GLU A 691 78.72 10.88 6.66
CA GLU A 691 78.41 10.97 5.23
C GLU A 691 77.85 9.64 4.67
N GLU A 692 78.34 8.48 5.13
CA GLU A 692 77.85 7.16 4.76
C GLU A 692 76.41 6.95 5.24
N ARG A 693 76.08 7.37 6.48
CA ARG A 693 74.70 7.36 6.99
C ARG A 693 73.79 8.35 6.28
N GLU A 694 74.31 9.50 5.86
CA GLU A 694 73.57 10.46 5.04
C GLU A 694 73.30 9.90 3.64
N ARG A 695 74.30 9.28 2.99
CA ARG A 695 74.16 8.58 1.70
C ARG A 695 73.16 7.43 1.81
N GLU A 696 73.25 6.61 2.84
CA GLU A 696 72.32 5.49 3.12
C GLU A 696 70.90 6.00 3.36
N SER A 697 70.73 7.08 4.13
CA SER A 697 69.44 7.73 4.36
C SER A 697 68.85 8.34 3.07
N ARG A 698 69.69 8.95 2.21
CA ARG A 698 69.27 9.48 0.91
C ARG A 698 68.93 8.38 -0.10
N LEU A 699 69.66 7.26 -0.08
CA LEU A 699 69.37 6.08 -0.91
C LEU A 699 68.07 5.38 -0.46
N ASN A 700 67.84 5.25 0.84
CA ASN A 700 66.58 4.72 1.37
C ASN A 700 65.40 5.63 1.01
N LEU A 701 65.53 6.96 1.22
CA LEU A 701 64.48 7.91 0.83
C LEU A 701 64.24 7.91 -0.70
N GLN A 702 65.28 7.76 -1.51
CA GLN A 702 65.16 7.61 -2.97
C GLN A 702 64.47 6.29 -3.35
N GLY A 703 64.74 5.21 -2.61
CA GLY A 703 64.06 3.91 -2.73
C GLY A 703 62.57 4.00 -2.37
N GLU A 704 62.23 4.59 -1.23
CA GLU A 704 60.84 4.84 -0.81
C GLU A 704 60.07 5.71 -1.81
N MET A 705 60.71 6.75 -2.34
CA MET A 705 60.10 7.60 -3.37
C MET A 705 59.90 6.81 -4.67
N ARG A 706 60.87 6.00 -5.09
CA ARG A 706 60.75 5.13 -6.28
C ARG A 706 59.66 4.07 -6.11
N ASN A 707 59.52 3.49 -4.92
CA ASN A 707 58.44 2.55 -4.59
C ASN A 707 57.08 3.25 -4.65
N ARG A 708 56.93 4.42 -4.01
CA ARG A 708 55.70 5.24 -4.09
C ARG A 708 55.35 5.66 -5.51
N TYR A 709 56.34 6.00 -6.36
CA TYR A 709 56.11 6.23 -7.79
C TYR A 709 55.64 4.96 -8.51
N SER A 710 56.22 3.79 -8.21
CA SER A 710 55.78 2.51 -8.79
C SER A 710 54.37 2.12 -8.35
N GLU A 711 54.05 2.29 -7.07
CA GLU A 711 52.72 2.06 -6.48
C GLU A 711 51.69 2.97 -7.16
N MET A 712 51.95 4.28 -7.23
CA MET A 712 51.10 5.25 -7.92
C MET A 712 50.92 4.92 -9.42
N VAL A 713 51.97 4.46 -10.12
CA VAL A 713 51.85 4.01 -11.51
C VAL A 713 50.97 2.76 -11.63
N THR A 714 51.08 1.80 -10.70
CA THR A 714 50.17 0.63 -10.69
C THR A 714 48.73 1.04 -10.35
N GLU A 715 48.52 1.96 -9.42
CA GLU A 715 47.19 2.47 -9.06
C GLU A 715 46.54 3.19 -10.25
N VAL A 716 47.26 4.12 -10.90
CA VAL A 716 46.84 4.76 -12.15
C VAL A 716 46.56 3.73 -13.25
N GLY A 717 47.30 2.63 -13.30
CA GLY A 717 46.99 1.47 -14.14
C GLY A 717 45.62 0.86 -13.84
N THR A 718 45.33 0.55 -12.57
CA THR A 718 44.02 -0.01 -12.16
C THR A 718 42.86 0.99 -12.30
N LEU A 719 43.12 2.28 -12.18
CA LEU A 719 42.13 3.33 -12.45
C LEU A 719 41.86 3.44 -13.95
N ARG A 720 42.89 3.32 -14.81
CA ARG A 720 42.74 3.31 -16.26
C ARG A 720 41.93 2.09 -16.75
N THR A 721 42.12 0.91 -16.16
CA THR A 721 41.27 -0.26 -16.49
C THR A 721 39.83 -0.05 -16.02
N LYS A 722 39.61 0.42 -14.78
CA LYS A 722 38.26 0.74 -14.27
C LYS A 722 37.53 1.77 -15.14
N VAL A 723 38.23 2.80 -15.62
CA VAL A 723 37.67 3.78 -16.56
C VAL A 723 37.27 3.12 -17.88
N ALA A 724 38.12 2.26 -18.45
CA ALA A 724 37.78 1.53 -19.68
C ALA A 724 36.56 0.60 -19.49
N ASP A 725 36.49 -0.13 -18.37
CA ASP A 725 35.35 -0.99 -18.02
C ASP A 725 34.05 -0.18 -17.89
N LEU A 726 34.10 0.97 -17.19
CA LEU A 726 32.97 1.88 -17.02
C LEU A 726 32.54 2.53 -18.34
N SER A 727 33.47 2.95 -19.20
CA SER A 727 33.16 3.44 -20.55
C SER A 727 32.46 2.35 -21.39
N GLN A 728 32.94 1.10 -21.31
CA GLN A 728 32.31 -0.02 -22.00
C GLN A 728 30.95 -0.41 -21.39
N GLN A 729 30.72 -0.19 -20.09
CA GLN A 729 29.41 -0.37 -19.46
C GLN A 729 28.43 0.74 -19.90
N LEU A 730 28.89 1.99 -19.95
CA LEU A 730 28.13 3.13 -20.45
C LEU A 730 27.73 2.92 -21.93
N GLU A 731 28.62 2.39 -22.76
CA GLU A 731 28.32 2.10 -24.16
C GLU A 731 27.25 0.99 -24.33
N ARG A 732 27.25 -0.02 -23.45
CA ARG A 732 26.20 -1.07 -23.42
C ARG A 732 24.85 -0.50 -23.02
N GLU A 733 24.80 0.28 -21.93
CA GLU A 733 23.55 0.88 -21.45
C GLU A 733 23.05 1.99 -22.40
N SER A 734 23.93 2.70 -23.09
CA SER A 734 23.59 3.63 -24.18
C SER A 734 22.90 2.90 -25.35
N LYS A 735 23.47 1.80 -25.85
CA LYS A 735 22.86 0.96 -26.90
C LYS A 735 21.49 0.40 -26.48
N LYS A 736 21.35 0.04 -25.21
CA LYS A 736 20.08 -0.42 -24.61
C LYS A 736 19.06 0.71 -24.43
N CYS A 737 19.50 1.94 -24.14
CA CYS A 737 18.65 3.13 -24.13
C CYS A 737 18.09 3.41 -25.53
N ILE A 738 18.95 3.42 -26.55
CA ILE A 738 18.54 3.57 -27.96
C ILE A 738 17.56 2.46 -28.38
N GLN A 739 17.80 1.21 -27.96
CA GLN A 739 16.88 0.10 -28.24
C GLN A 739 15.49 0.30 -27.57
N LEU A 740 15.46 0.77 -26.32
CA LEU A 740 14.22 1.08 -25.61
C LEU A 740 13.52 2.32 -26.19
N GLU A 741 14.27 3.32 -26.67
CA GLU A 741 13.73 4.48 -27.38
C GLU A 741 13.06 4.07 -28.69
N THR A 742 13.69 3.20 -29.49
CA THR A 742 13.05 2.63 -30.70
C THR A 742 11.78 1.85 -30.37
N GLN A 743 11.80 0.98 -29.35
CA GLN A 743 10.59 0.25 -28.93
C GLN A 743 9.48 1.16 -28.41
N ASN A 744 9.83 2.26 -27.73
CA ASN A 744 8.85 3.27 -27.31
C ASN A 744 8.29 4.07 -28.50
N GLN A 745 9.06 4.26 -29.57
CA GLN A 745 8.59 4.89 -30.79
C GLN A 745 7.65 3.94 -31.57
N ASP A 746 8.03 2.68 -31.73
CA ASP A 746 7.19 1.64 -32.35
C ASP A 746 5.81 1.56 -31.65
N LEU A 747 5.80 1.48 -30.32
CA LEU A 747 4.57 1.46 -29.51
C LEU A 747 3.74 2.75 -29.62
N ARG A 748 4.37 3.92 -29.81
CA ARG A 748 3.66 5.19 -30.06
C ARG A 748 2.99 5.21 -31.43
N GLU A 749 3.63 4.59 -32.43
CA GLU A 749 3.07 4.44 -33.77
C GLU A 749 1.91 3.42 -33.77
N GLU A 750 2.07 2.26 -33.10
CA GLU A 750 0.96 1.32 -32.87
C GLU A 750 -0.24 2.00 -32.18
N LEU A 751 -0.03 2.72 -31.07
CA LEU A 751 -1.08 3.46 -30.38
C LEU A 751 -1.74 4.52 -31.27
N SER A 752 -0.97 5.16 -32.16
CA SER A 752 -1.49 6.13 -33.13
C SER A 752 -2.37 5.46 -34.19
N THR A 753 -1.97 4.29 -34.71
CA THR A 753 -2.83 3.51 -35.63
C THR A 753 -4.10 3.02 -34.93
N MET A 754 -4.00 2.56 -33.69
CA MET A 754 -5.15 2.13 -32.89
C MET A 754 -6.13 3.27 -32.57
N HIS A 755 -5.63 4.48 -32.31
CA HIS A 755 -6.47 5.67 -32.20
C HIS A 755 -7.18 6.01 -33.53
N GLY A 756 -6.48 5.90 -34.66
CA GLY A 756 -7.06 6.03 -36.00
C GLY A 756 -8.19 5.02 -36.26
N ASN A 757 -7.93 3.74 -35.98
CA ASN A 757 -8.90 2.65 -36.11
C ASN A 757 -10.13 2.87 -35.20
N HIS A 758 -9.92 3.27 -33.95
CA HIS A 758 -11.00 3.60 -33.01
C HIS A 758 -11.89 4.74 -33.55
N LYS A 759 -11.28 5.81 -34.07
CA LYS A 759 -11.97 6.96 -34.67
C LYS A 759 -12.72 6.62 -35.96
N GLN A 760 -12.31 5.57 -36.67
CA GLN A 760 -13.02 5.03 -37.84
C GLN A 760 -14.19 4.12 -37.44
N LEU A 761 -14.01 3.29 -36.40
CA LEU A 761 -15.09 2.52 -35.77
C LEU A 761 -16.17 3.42 -35.17
N GLU A 762 -15.79 4.53 -34.53
CA GLU A 762 -16.72 5.53 -33.98
C GLU A 762 -17.59 6.15 -35.08
N LYS A 763 -16.99 6.56 -36.20
CA LYS A 763 -17.73 7.06 -37.38
C LYS A 763 -18.72 6.03 -37.92
N SER A 764 -18.28 4.78 -38.08
CA SER A 764 -19.14 3.68 -38.54
C SER A 764 -20.29 3.39 -37.55
N ASN A 765 -20.03 3.49 -36.24
CA ASN A 765 -21.04 3.35 -35.20
C ASN A 765 -22.09 4.48 -35.26
N CYS A 766 -21.68 5.72 -35.53
CA CYS A 766 -22.59 6.84 -35.76
C CYS A 766 -23.43 6.65 -37.04
N GLN A 767 -22.83 6.19 -38.14
CA GLN A 767 -23.55 5.86 -39.39
C GLN A 767 -24.59 4.75 -39.17
N LEU A 768 -24.21 3.66 -38.48
CA LEU A 768 -25.13 2.57 -38.14
C LEU A 768 -26.27 3.02 -37.19
N LYS A 769 -26.01 3.97 -36.28
CA LYS A 769 -27.07 4.59 -35.47
C LYS A 769 -28.05 5.40 -36.32
N GLU A 770 -27.53 6.18 -37.26
CA GLU A 770 -28.33 6.99 -38.19
C GLU A 770 -29.18 6.09 -39.11
N GLU A 771 -28.59 5.02 -39.67
CA GLU A 771 -29.31 3.98 -40.41
C GLU A 771 -30.39 3.29 -39.55
N VAL A 772 -30.11 2.96 -38.29
CA VAL A 772 -31.11 2.39 -37.37
C VAL A 772 -32.24 3.37 -37.04
N THR A 773 -31.98 4.68 -36.91
CA THR A 773 -33.05 5.68 -36.76
C THR A 773 -33.86 5.84 -38.05
N ASN A 774 -33.21 5.84 -39.21
CA ASN A 774 -33.88 5.95 -40.51
C ASN A 774 -34.72 4.70 -40.80
N LEU A 775 -34.24 3.50 -40.46
CA LEU A 775 -34.99 2.25 -40.56
C LEU A 775 -36.17 2.18 -39.58
N LYS A 776 -36.02 2.70 -38.34
CA LYS A 776 -37.14 2.85 -37.40
C LYS A 776 -38.20 3.79 -37.96
N GLN A 777 -37.81 4.99 -38.40
CA GLN A 777 -38.73 5.96 -39.00
C GLN A 777 -39.39 5.41 -40.27
N HIS A 778 -38.66 4.65 -41.09
CA HIS A 778 -39.21 3.98 -42.27
C HIS A 778 -40.21 2.88 -41.88
N LEU A 779 -39.93 2.07 -40.86
CA LEU A 779 -40.88 1.07 -40.34
C LEU A 779 -42.13 1.73 -39.75
N GLU A 780 -41.96 2.81 -38.99
CA GLU A 780 -43.04 3.61 -38.40
C GLU A 780 -43.93 4.28 -39.47
N THR A 781 -43.31 4.81 -40.53
CA THR A 781 -44.00 5.40 -41.70
C THR A 781 -44.67 4.34 -42.59
N ASN A 782 -44.18 3.10 -42.60
CA ASN A 782 -44.75 1.98 -43.35
C ASN A 782 -45.58 1.02 -42.48
N MET A 783 -45.92 1.41 -41.23
CA MET A 783 -46.97 0.72 -40.49
C MET A 783 -48.31 1.02 -41.17
N VAL A 784 -48.86 0.02 -41.86
CA VAL A 784 -50.21 0.06 -42.47
C VAL A 784 -51.19 0.66 -41.47
N ASP A 785 -51.96 1.66 -41.92
CA ASP A 785 -52.94 2.43 -41.14
C ASP A 785 -53.45 1.65 -39.93
N HIS A 786 -53.11 2.13 -38.72
CA HIS A 786 -53.56 1.52 -37.46
C HIS A 786 -55.08 1.28 -37.48
N ARG A 787 -55.81 2.24 -38.06
CA ARG A 787 -57.24 2.26 -38.32
C ARG A 787 -57.76 1.06 -39.14
N GLN A 788 -57.01 0.59 -40.13
CA GLN A 788 -57.35 -0.59 -40.95
C GLN A 788 -57.14 -1.88 -40.15
N ILE A 789 -56.06 -1.97 -39.38
CA ILE A 789 -55.77 -3.13 -38.51
C ILE A 789 -56.81 -3.21 -37.37
N GLU A 790 -57.17 -2.10 -36.75
CA GLU A 790 -58.26 -1.98 -35.78
C GLU A 790 -59.64 -2.30 -36.37
N GLN A 791 -59.85 -2.04 -37.67
CA GLN A 791 -61.09 -2.42 -38.36
C GLN A 791 -61.15 -3.93 -38.56
N TYR A 792 -60.12 -4.55 -39.15
CA TYR A 792 -60.07 -6.02 -39.29
C TYR A 792 -60.17 -6.74 -37.94
N LYS A 793 -59.57 -6.20 -36.88
CA LYS A 793 -59.70 -6.73 -35.52
C LYS A 793 -61.16 -6.74 -35.05
N ARG A 794 -61.87 -5.60 -35.16
CA ARG A 794 -63.29 -5.50 -34.79
C ARG A 794 -64.18 -6.41 -35.64
N GLU A 795 -63.92 -6.51 -36.94
CA GLU A 795 -64.65 -7.41 -37.85
C GLU A 795 -64.43 -8.90 -37.54
N MET A 796 -63.30 -9.28 -36.92
CA MET A 796 -63.06 -10.63 -36.41
C MET A 796 -63.72 -10.86 -35.05
N GLU A 797 -63.62 -9.90 -34.12
CA GLU A 797 -64.24 -9.96 -32.79
C GLU A 797 -65.77 -10.00 -32.89
N GLU A 798 -66.37 -9.24 -33.81
CA GLU A 798 -67.82 -9.28 -34.04
C GLU A 798 -68.28 -10.62 -34.62
N ARG A 799 -67.55 -11.21 -35.58
CA ARG A 799 -67.84 -12.55 -36.13
C ARG A 799 -67.79 -13.63 -35.06
N ALA A 800 -66.73 -13.66 -34.25
CA ALA A 800 -66.64 -14.58 -33.10
C ALA A 800 -67.82 -14.38 -32.12
N GLY A 801 -68.22 -13.11 -31.88
CA GLY A 801 -69.41 -12.79 -31.09
C GLY A 801 -70.73 -13.26 -31.71
N GLN A 802 -70.85 -13.29 -33.05
CA GLN A 802 -72.01 -13.83 -33.76
C GLN A 802 -72.05 -15.37 -33.65
N GLU A 803 -70.93 -16.06 -33.88
CA GLU A 803 -70.81 -17.52 -33.74
C GLU A 803 -71.15 -17.98 -32.31
N ILE A 804 -70.63 -17.30 -31.28
CA ILE A 804 -70.94 -17.60 -29.88
C ILE A 804 -72.44 -17.44 -29.60
N ARG A 805 -73.09 -16.39 -30.14
CA ARG A 805 -74.56 -16.21 -30.00
C ARG A 805 -75.34 -17.33 -30.69
N GLN A 806 -74.89 -17.78 -31.85
CA GLN A 806 -75.53 -18.88 -32.58
C GLN A 806 -75.40 -20.22 -31.85
N ILE A 807 -74.20 -20.56 -31.35
CA ILE A 807 -73.96 -21.75 -30.52
C ILE A 807 -74.80 -21.71 -29.23
N LEU A 808 -74.89 -20.56 -28.56
CA LEU A 808 -75.75 -20.40 -27.39
C LEU A 808 -77.25 -20.57 -27.73
N GLN A 809 -77.69 -20.13 -28.90
CA GLN A 809 -79.07 -20.34 -29.36
C GLN A 809 -79.36 -21.81 -29.68
N GLU A 810 -78.43 -22.53 -30.29
CA GLU A 810 -78.52 -23.98 -30.54
C GLU A 810 -78.52 -24.80 -29.24
N VAL A 811 -77.66 -24.45 -28.27
CA VAL A 811 -77.65 -25.06 -26.93
C VAL A 811 -78.96 -24.78 -26.19
N ASN A 812 -79.53 -23.57 -26.28
CA ASN A 812 -80.80 -23.24 -25.64
C ASN A 812 -81.98 -23.99 -26.31
N LEU A 813 -81.98 -24.14 -27.63
CA LEU A 813 -82.93 -25.01 -28.35
C LEU A 813 -82.80 -26.49 -27.93
N PHE A 814 -81.58 -27.00 -27.75
CA PHE A 814 -81.35 -28.35 -27.25
C PHE A 814 -81.88 -28.53 -25.82
N LEU A 815 -81.61 -27.58 -24.92
CA LEU A 815 -82.12 -27.60 -23.55
C LEU A 815 -83.66 -27.51 -23.49
N GLN A 816 -84.28 -26.71 -24.36
CA GLN A 816 -85.75 -26.67 -24.49
C GLN A 816 -86.32 -27.99 -25.03
N ALA A 817 -85.66 -28.62 -26.00
CA ALA A 817 -86.06 -29.94 -26.50
C ALA A 817 -85.89 -31.04 -25.42
N GLN A 818 -84.83 -30.96 -24.62
CA GLN A 818 -84.59 -31.85 -23.49
C GLN A 818 -85.67 -31.68 -22.41
N ALA A 819 -85.99 -30.44 -22.01
CA ALA A 819 -87.06 -30.15 -21.07
C ALA A 819 -88.42 -30.68 -21.58
N ALA A 820 -88.80 -30.36 -22.82
CA ALA A 820 -90.03 -30.85 -23.43
C ALA A 820 -90.07 -32.39 -23.59
N SER A 821 -88.92 -33.06 -23.64
CA SER A 821 -88.85 -34.53 -23.59
C SER A 821 -89.06 -35.08 -22.17
N GLN A 822 -88.55 -34.37 -21.16
CA GLN A 822 -88.70 -34.73 -19.75
C GLN A 822 -90.14 -34.52 -19.25
N ASP A 823 -90.79 -33.42 -19.66
CA ASP A 823 -92.20 -33.14 -19.39
C ASP A 823 -93.12 -34.27 -19.91
N ARG A 824 -92.86 -34.77 -21.14
CA ARG A 824 -93.58 -35.93 -21.71
C ARG A 824 -93.35 -37.20 -20.88
N LEU A 825 -92.14 -37.40 -20.39
CA LEU A 825 -91.78 -38.55 -19.54
C LEU A 825 -92.46 -38.47 -18.16
N GLU A 826 -92.60 -37.27 -17.61
CA GLU A 826 -93.36 -36.99 -16.39
C GLU A 826 -94.86 -37.20 -16.59
N GLN A 827 -95.43 -36.71 -17.70
CA GLN A 827 -96.83 -36.91 -18.08
C GLN A 827 -97.18 -38.40 -18.26
N ILE A 828 -96.27 -39.20 -18.84
CA ILE A 828 -96.42 -40.66 -18.91
C ILE A 828 -96.42 -41.27 -17.50
N ARG A 829 -95.49 -40.85 -16.62
CA ARG A 829 -95.41 -41.30 -15.22
C ARG A 829 -96.70 -41.01 -14.45
N ASP A 830 -97.24 -39.80 -14.61
CA ASP A 830 -98.47 -39.39 -13.94
C ASP A 830 -99.72 -40.09 -14.49
N SER A 831 -99.79 -40.37 -15.79
CA SER A 831 -100.87 -41.17 -16.36
C SER A 831 -100.84 -42.62 -15.85
N HIS A 832 -99.65 -43.21 -15.68
CA HIS A 832 -99.48 -44.51 -15.05
C HIS A 832 -99.89 -44.48 -13.57
N HIS A 833 -99.45 -43.49 -12.79
CA HIS A 833 -99.89 -43.32 -11.40
C HIS A 833 -101.39 -43.02 -11.29
N ALA A 834 -102.01 -42.30 -12.22
CA ALA A 834 -103.45 -42.08 -12.26
C ALA A 834 -104.22 -43.37 -12.56
N SER A 835 -103.76 -44.18 -13.52
CA SER A 835 -104.30 -45.50 -13.82
C SER A 835 -104.25 -46.43 -12.60
N LEU A 836 -103.07 -46.53 -11.95
CA LEU A 836 -102.89 -47.31 -10.72
C LEU A 836 -103.78 -46.81 -9.57
N ARG A 837 -103.88 -45.48 -9.36
CA ARG A 837 -104.79 -44.87 -8.37
C ARG A 837 -106.26 -45.23 -8.66
N ASN A 838 -106.67 -45.28 -9.92
CA ASN A 838 -108.02 -45.69 -10.30
C ASN A 838 -108.24 -47.19 -10.08
N GLN A 839 -107.30 -48.05 -10.48
CA GLN A 839 -107.36 -49.49 -10.25
C GLN A 839 -107.45 -49.84 -8.74
N LEU A 840 -106.68 -49.14 -7.90
CA LEU A 840 -106.77 -49.25 -6.44
C LEU A 840 -108.12 -48.72 -5.91
N LYS A 841 -108.65 -47.61 -6.42
CA LYS A 841 -110.01 -47.13 -6.06
C LYS A 841 -111.12 -48.11 -6.43
N HIS A 842 -111.00 -48.81 -7.55
CA HIS A 842 -111.93 -49.89 -7.90
C HIS A 842 -111.81 -51.04 -6.89
N ARG A 843 -110.58 -51.51 -6.60
CA ARG A 843 -110.38 -52.61 -5.65
C ARG A 843 -110.83 -52.26 -4.23
N ILE A 844 -110.67 -51.02 -3.79
CA ILE A 844 -111.21 -50.52 -2.51
C ILE A 844 -112.74 -50.60 -2.54
N ARG A 845 -113.40 -50.14 -3.61
CA ARG A 845 -114.86 -50.16 -3.74
C ARG A 845 -115.44 -51.58 -3.76
N ASP A 846 -114.73 -52.54 -4.34
CA ASP A 846 -115.10 -53.96 -4.30
C ASP A 846 -115.07 -54.50 -2.85
N LEU A 847 -114.02 -54.14 -2.09
CA LEU A 847 -113.85 -54.53 -0.69
C LEU A 847 -114.84 -53.81 0.25
N GLU A 848 -115.17 -52.55 -0.03
CA GLU A 848 -116.24 -51.81 0.64
C GLU A 848 -117.61 -52.48 0.43
N TRP A 849 -117.88 -52.98 -0.77
CA TRP A 849 -119.10 -53.75 -1.06
C TRP A 849 -119.14 -55.11 -0.36
N GLU A 850 -118.02 -55.85 -0.30
CA GLU A 850 -117.95 -57.08 0.49
C GLU A 850 -118.12 -56.82 2.00
N LEU A 851 -117.53 -55.73 2.53
CA LEU A 851 -117.71 -55.30 3.92
C LEU A 851 -119.17 -54.94 4.23
N ASP A 852 -119.83 -54.14 3.39
CA ASP A 852 -121.21 -53.74 3.64
C ASP A 852 -122.17 -54.94 3.46
N LYS A 853 -121.88 -55.87 2.55
CA LYS A 853 -122.58 -57.16 2.45
C LYS A 853 -122.47 -57.99 3.74
N ILE A 854 -121.27 -58.10 4.33
CA ILE A 854 -121.08 -58.78 5.62
C ILE A 854 -121.85 -58.06 6.73
N LYS A 855 -121.71 -56.73 6.82
CA LYS A 855 -122.39 -55.88 7.79
C LYS A 855 -123.92 -56.00 7.72
N ASN A 856 -124.50 -56.05 6.52
CA ASN A 856 -125.94 -56.28 6.35
C ASN A 856 -126.35 -57.66 6.86
N THR A 857 -125.62 -58.74 6.53
CA THR A 857 -125.94 -60.08 7.11
C THR A 857 -125.77 -60.15 8.63
N GLN A 858 -124.87 -59.35 9.20
CA GLN A 858 -124.72 -59.22 10.65
C GLN A 858 -125.88 -58.42 11.27
N GLN A 859 -126.35 -57.37 10.59
CA GLN A 859 -127.52 -56.58 11.00
C GLN A 859 -128.81 -57.41 10.95
N ASP A 860 -129.01 -58.24 9.92
CA ASP A 860 -130.12 -59.19 9.85
C ASP A 860 -130.10 -60.20 11.02
N SER A 861 -128.91 -60.69 11.40
CA SER A 861 -128.74 -61.56 12.57
C SER A 861 -129.02 -60.84 13.90
N ILE A 862 -128.75 -59.54 14.00
CA ILE A 862 -129.12 -58.70 15.15
C ILE A 862 -130.65 -58.51 15.17
N PHE A 863 -131.26 -58.17 14.04
CA PHE A 863 -132.70 -57.93 13.94
C PHE A 863 -133.53 -59.19 14.28
N GLN A 864 -133.06 -60.37 13.87
CA GLN A 864 -133.66 -61.65 14.29
C GLN A 864 -133.57 -61.85 15.81
N LYS A 865 -132.44 -61.54 16.44
CA LYS A 865 -132.28 -61.64 17.91
C LYS A 865 -133.20 -60.66 18.63
N GLU A 866 -133.24 -59.40 18.21
CA GLU A 866 -134.11 -58.37 18.79
C GLU A 866 -135.60 -58.71 18.62
N SER A 867 -136.00 -59.33 17.51
CA SER A 867 -137.36 -59.89 17.34
C SER A 867 -137.65 -60.99 18.36
N THR A 868 -136.76 -61.99 18.51
CA THR A 868 -136.98 -63.07 19.51
C THR A 868 -136.99 -62.55 20.95
N GLN A 869 -136.19 -61.52 21.25
CA GLN A 869 -136.15 -60.92 22.58
C GLN A 869 -137.41 -60.08 22.88
N THR A 870 -137.92 -59.33 21.91
CA THR A 870 -139.17 -58.55 22.09
C THR A 870 -140.41 -59.44 22.23
N GLU A 871 -140.42 -60.65 21.66
CA GLU A 871 -141.45 -61.66 21.95
C GLU A 871 -141.33 -62.21 23.38
N VAL A 872 -140.12 -62.52 23.85
CA VAL A 872 -139.87 -62.93 25.25
C VAL A 872 -140.30 -61.84 26.25
N GLU A 873 -140.03 -60.57 25.95
CA GLU A 873 -140.49 -59.43 26.75
C GLU A 873 -142.03 -59.32 26.80
N LYS A 874 -142.74 -59.58 25.68
CA LYS A 874 -144.22 -59.65 25.66
C LYS A 874 -144.76 -60.78 26.53
N TYR A 875 -144.17 -61.98 26.47
CA TYR A 875 -144.58 -63.10 27.32
C TYR A 875 -144.40 -62.79 28.82
N LYS A 876 -143.31 -62.10 29.21
CA LYS A 876 -143.12 -61.62 30.59
C LYS A 876 -144.21 -60.62 31.02
N GLN A 877 -144.60 -59.70 30.14
CA GLN A 877 -145.65 -58.70 30.44
C GLN A 877 -147.02 -59.36 30.62
N LEU A 878 -147.42 -60.26 29.72
CA LEU A 878 -148.70 -60.98 29.82
C LEU A 878 -148.79 -61.80 31.12
N TYR A 879 -147.70 -62.47 31.53
CA TYR A 879 -147.64 -63.20 32.80
C TYR A 879 -147.80 -62.28 34.02
N LEU A 880 -147.19 -61.08 34.00
CA LEU A 880 -147.36 -60.08 35.05
C LEU A 880 -148.79 -59.51 35.11
N GLU A 881 -149.47 -59.39 33.97
CA GLU A 881 -150.89 -59.00 33.92
C GLU A 881 -151.83 -60.12 34.38
N GLU A 882 -151.53 -61.39 34.11
CA GLU A 882 -152.28 -62.52 34.67
C GLU A 882 -152.18 -62.53 36.21
N VAL A 883 -150.97 -62.36 36.76
CA VAL A 883 -150.74 -62.28 38.20
C VAL A 883 -151.49 -61.11 38.85
N LYS A 884 -151.44 -59.91 38.24
CA LYS A 884 -152.24 -58.75 38.68
C LYS A 884 -153.74 -59.02 38.60
N SER A 885 -154.20 -59.67 37.53
CA SER A 885 -155.60 -60.01 37.31
C SER A 885 -156.11 -60.98 38.37
N ARG A 886 -155.36 -62.06 38.65
CA ARG A 886 -155.61 -63.00 39.76
C ARG A 886 -155.71 -62.27 41.10
N GLY A 887 -154.74 -61.41 41.44
CA GLY A 887 -154.77 -60.62 42.66
C GLY A 887 -156.01 -59.71 42.76
N SER A 888 -156.40 -59.07 41.66
CA SER A 888 -157.62 -58.26 41.61
C SER A 888 -158.90 -59.07 41.80
N LEU A 889 -158.87 -60.36 41.42
CA LEU A 889 -160.02 -61.28 41.47
C LEU A 889 -160.16 -61.88 42.88
N VAL A 890 -159.05 -62.23 43.53
CA VAL A 890 -159.01 -62.55 44.97
C VAL A 890 -159.55 -61.38 45.80
N ASN A 891 -159.03 -60.16 45.57
CA ASN A 891 -159.50 -58.96 46.28
C ASN A 891 -160.99 -58.63 46.02
N LYS A 892 -161.58 -59.11 44.92
CA LYS A 892 -163.03 -59.02 44.65
C LYS A 892 -163.79 -60.13 45.37
N GLN A 893 -163.25 -61.34 45.43
CA GLN A 893 -163.83 -62.49 46.12
C GLN A 893 -163.88 -62.28 47.64
N GLU A 894 -162.83 -61.70 48.23
CA GLU A 894 -162.81 -61.33 49.65
C GLU A 894 -163.89 -60.29 49.97
N ARG A 895 -163.98 -59.18 49.22
CA ARG A 895 -165.04 -58.17 49.39
C ARG A 895 -166.45 -58.72 49.10
N ALA A 896 -166.57 -59.73 48.25
CA ALA A 896 -167.85 -60.42 48.02
C ALA A 896 -168.22 -61.27 49.23
N ASN A 897 -167.29 -62.07 49.77
CA ASN A 897 -167.49 -62.85 51.00
C ASN A 897 -167.81 -61.97 52.21
N GLU A 898 -167.12 -60.84 52.35
CA GLU A 898 -167.32 -59.85 53.41
C GLU A 898 -168.73 -59.24 53.34
N LYS A 899 -169.17 -58.82 52.14
CA LYS A 899 -170.55 -58.36 51.91
C LYS A 899 -171.60 -59.45 52.09
N LEU A 900 -171.28 -60.71 51.79
CA LEU A 900 -172.18 -61.86 51.96
C LEU A 900 -172.31 -62.22 53.45
N ALA A 901 -171.24 -62.10 54.24
CA ALA A 901 -171.28 -62.17 55.70
C ALA A 901 -172.11 -61.02 56.31
N GLU A 902 -171.90 -59.79 55.86
CA GLU A 902 -172.70 -58.62 56.26
C GLU A 902 -174.19 -58.81 55.92
N ALA A 903 -174.49 -59.31 54.72
CA ALA A 903 -175.85 -59.60 54.28
C ALA A 903 -176.49 -60.70 55.13
N ASN A 904 -175.76 -61.79 55.43
CA ASN A 904 -176.24 -62.84 56.32
C ASN A 904 -176.55 -62.33 57.73
N ALA A 905 -175.72 -61.43 58.30
CA ALA A 905 -176.01 -60.79 59.59
C ALA A 905 -177.31 -59.95 59.55
N LYS A 906 -177.50 -59.15 58.49
CA LYS A 906 -178.71 -58.33 58.29
C LYS A 906 -179.96 -59.19 58.03
N LEU A 907 -179.83 -60.32 57.33
CA LEU A 907 -180.91 -61.29 57.08
C LEU A 907 -181.30 -62.04 58.37
N LEU A 908 -180.33 -62.32 59.26
CA LEU A 908 -180.60 -62.85 60.60
C LEU A 908 -181.40 -61.86 61.46
N GLN A 909 -181.07 -60.57 61.38
CA GLN A 909 -181.75 -59.50 62.12
C GLN A 909 -183.22 -59.33 61.70
N GLU A 910 -183.51 -59.35 60.39
CA GLU A 910 -184.89 -59.31 59.87
C GLU A 910 -185.67 -60.60 60.23
N ARG A 911 -185.04 -61.78 60.08
CA ARG A 911 -185.64 -63.07 60.51
C ARG A 911 -186.04 -63.09 61.99
N ASN A 912 -185.36 -62.33 62.85
CA ASN A 912 -185.66 -62.27 64.29
C ASN A 912 -186.80 -61.30 64.67
N ARG A 913 -187.33 -60.46 63.76
CA ARG A 913 -188.45 -59.54 64.08
C ARG A 913 -189.72 -59.74 63.24
N ARG A 914 -189.65 -60.32 62.03
CA ARG A 914 -190.87 -60.75 61.29
C ARG A 914 -191.42 -62.12 61.71
N LYS A 915 -190.94 -62.72 62.81
CA LYS A 915 -191.31 -64.07 63.28
C LYS A 915 -192.00 -64.15 64.65
N SER A 916 -192.72 -63.10 65.04
CA SER A 916 -193.79 -63.12 66.06
C SER A 916 -194.52 -61.77 66.00
N LEU A 917 -195.69 -61.65 65.36
CA LEU A 917 -196.98 -62.12 65.88
C LEU A 917 -197.74 -63.06 64.92
N ILE A 918 -197.27 -64.30 64.73
CA ILE A 918 -198.13 -65.42 64.33
C ILE A 918 -197.76 -66.63 65.19
N ALA A 919 -198.74 -67.10 65.96
CA ALA A 919 -198.75 -68.33 66.77
C ALA A 919 -197.71 -68.46 67.90
N SER A 920 -198.05 -69.32 68.85
CA SER A 920 -197.19 -69.80 69.95
C SER A 920 -196.50 -71.12 69.57
N SER A 921 -195.67 -71.63 70.48
CA SER A 921 -195.21 -73.03 70.56
C SER A 921 -193.92 -73.46 69.82
N ILE A 922 -192.88 -73.71 70.64
CA ILE A 922 -192.05 -74.93 70.65
C ILE A 922 -190.91 -75.16 69.59
N VAL A 923 -189.67 -74.93 70.05
CA VAL A 923 -188.49 -75.86 70.07
C VAL A 923 -187.52 -76.06 68.86
N SER A 924 -186.24 -75.72 69.11
CA SER A 924 -184.93 -76.31 68.68
C SER A 924 -184.36 -76.29 67.23
N GLY A 925 -183.06 -75.94 67.12
CA GLY A 925 -182.01 -76.96 66.92
C GLY A 925 -180.86 -76.77 65.88
N GLY A 926 -179.63 -76.44 66.34
CA GLY A 926 -178.31 -76.84 65.77
C GLY A 926 -177.85 -76.35 64.36
N LEU A 927 -176.68 -76.75 63.81
CA LEU A 927 -175.27 -76.78 64.33
C LEU A 927 -174.27 -77.26 63.23
N ALA A 928 -172.98 -76.83 63.30
CA ALA A 928 -171.75 -77.50 62.81
C ALA A 928 -171.48 -77.72 61.27
N ALA A 929 -170.26 -78.04 60.77
CA ALA A 929 -168.86 -77.68 61.13
C ALA A 929 -167.79 -78.24 60.13
N SER A 930 -166.56 -77.66 60.13
CA SER A 930 -165.25 -78.36 59.98
C SER A 930 -164.72 -78.90 58.61
N PRO A 931 -163.40 -79.29 58.48
CA PRO A 931 -162.57 -78.99 57.29
C PRO A 931 -161.55 -80.10 56.82
N VAL A 932 -160.48 -79.71 56.07
CA VAL A 932 -159.03 -80.01 56.33
C VAL A 932 -158.17 -80.95 55.42
N LEU A 933 -156.90 -80.52 55.17
CA LEU A 933 -155.57 -81.19 54.87
C LEU A 933 -155.23 -82.07 53.61
N TYR A 934 -154.08 -81.72 52.97
CA TYR A 934 -152.86 -82.51 52.54
C TYR A 934 -152.97 -83.75 51.60
N SER A 935 -151.95 -84.26 50.86
CA SER A 935 -150.63 -83.82 50.29
C SER A 935 -150.00 -84.99 49.46
N THR A 936 -148.85 -84.82 48.73
CA THR A 936 -147.70 -85.80 48.55
C THR A 936 -146.80 -85.60 47.27
N GLU A 937 -145.55 -85.15 47.49
CA GLU A 937 -144.19 -85.59 46.99
C GLU A 937 -143.66 -85.72 45.51
N LEU A 938 -142.31 -85.59 45.41
CA LEU A 938 -141.27 -85.99 44.40
C LEU A 938 -141.27 -85.36 42.96
N GLY A 939 -140.14 -85.23 42.22
CA GLY A 939 -138.70 -85.56 42.43
C GLY A 939 -137.76 -84.90 41.36
N HIS A 940 -136.41 -85.05 41.43
CA HIS A 940 -135.45 -84.12 40.75
C HIS A 940 -134.06 -84.72 40.35
N LEU A 941 -133.46 -84.25 39.22
CA LEU A 941 -132.02 -84.23 38.78
C LEU A 941 -131.11 -85.50 38.78
N GLY A 942 -130.20 -85.62 37.79
CA GLY A 942 -129.02 -86.52 37.82
C GLY A 942 -128.27 -86.72 36.48
N ASN A 943 -126.92 -86.86 36.52
CA ASN A 943 -126.02 -87.06 35.36
C ASN A 943 -125.08 -88.28 35.54
N ASN A 944 -124.46 -88.72 34.43
CA ASN A 944 -123.23 -89.57 34.30
C ASN A 944 -123.32 -91.10 34.57
N LEU A 945 -123.16 -91.92 33.51
CA LEU A 945 -122.10 -92.97 33.38
C LEU A 945 -122.17 -93.79 32.05
N ALA A 946 -121.13 -93.67 31.22
CA ALA A 946 -120.43 -94.69 30.41
C ALA A 946 -121.15 -95.74 29.48
N LEU A 947 -120.77 -95.69 28.17
CA LEU A 947 -120.53 -96.83 27.22
C LEU A 947 -121.78 -97.60 26.65
N ASN A 948 -121.75 -98.32 25.50
CA ASN A 948 -120.69 -98.66 24.51
C ASN A 948 -121.24 -99.04 23.09
N ARG A 949 -120.36 -99.05 22.05
CA ARG A 949 -120.52 -99.61 20.66
C ARG A 949 -121.58 -98.96 19.70
N SER A 950 -121.42 -98.93 18.36
CA SER A 950 -120.29 -99.30 17.45
C SER A 950 -120.44 -98.85 15.97
N LEU A 951 -119.31 -98.50 15.31
CA LEU A 951 -119.02 -98.51 13.84
C LEU A 951 -119.71 -97.44 12.92
N SER A 952 -119.14 -96.98 11.78
CA SER A 952 -117.96 -97.41 10.97
C SER A 952 -117.21 -96.30 10.17
N LEU A 953 -115.86 -96.41 10.11
CA LEU A 953 -114.89 -96.15 9.00
C LEU A 953 -114.77 -94.81 8.20
N GLY A 954 -113.52 -94.31 8.10
CA GLY A 954 -112.93 -93.49 6.99
C GLY A 954 -113.03 -91.96 7.12
N GLY A 955 -112.05 -91.12 6.74
CA GLY A 955 -110.71 -91.29 6.14
C GLY A 955 -110.50 -90.36 4.92
N SER A 956 -109.34 -89.72 4.64
CA SER A 956 -108.04 -89.62 5.33
C SER A 956 -107.23 -88.37 4.84
N PHE A 957 -105.99 -88.17 5.29
CA PHE A 957 -105.03 -87.11 4.85
C PHE A 957 -103.97 -87.68 3.85
N LEU A 958 -103.20 -86.79 3.19
CA LEU A 958 -101.97 -87.01 2.38
C LEU A 958 -102.08 -87.41 0.88
N SER A 959 -101.85 -86.41 0.01
CA SER A 959 -100.89 -86.44 -1.11
C SER A 959 -100.21 -85.05 -1.19
N ALA A 960 -98.92 -84.83 -1.43
CA ALA A 960 -97.82 -85.54 -2.10
C ALA A 960 -97.71 -85.27 -3.61
N THR A 961 -96.49 -84.92 -4.06
CA THR A 961 -96.07 -84.48 -5.41
C THR A 961 -96.75 -83.23 -5.99
N GLY A 962 -96.09 -82.40 -6.80
CA GLY A 962 -94.65 -82.37 -7.12
C GLY A 962 -94.32 -81.74 -8.47
N ASN A 963 -93.18 -81.04 -8.54
CA ASN A 963 -92.48 -80.48 -9.72
C ASN A 963 -93.29 -79.48 -10.60
N ALA A 964 -92.83 -78.25 -10.89
CA ALA A 964 -91.50 -77.71 -11.25
C ALA A 964 -91.09 -77.94 -12.70
N LEU A 965 -90.52 -76.87 -13.29
CA LEU A 965 -89.95 -76.78 -14.64
C LEU A 965 -91.02 -76.83 -15.77
N SER A 966 -90.82 -76.26 -16.97
CA SER A 966 -89.53 -75.90 -17.56
C SER A 966 -89.59 -74.78 -18.61
N SER A 967 -88.73 -73.77 -18.45
CA SER A 967 -87.90 -73.20 -19.55
C SER A 967 -88.60 -72.30 -20.62
N ARG A 968 -87.87 -71.56 -21.48
CA ARG A 968 -86.41 -71.39 -21.67
C ARG A 968 -86.07 -70.03 -22.35
N SER A 969 -84.79 -69.62 -22.26
CA SER A 969 -83.94 -68.90 -23.24
C SER A 969 -84.56 -68.15 -24.45
N ARG A 970 -84.05 -67.02 -24.94
CA ARG A 970 -82.69 -66.38 -24.89
C ARG A 970 -82.89 -64.88 -25.26
N VAL A 971 -82.15 -63.91 -24.68
CA VAL A 971 -80.85 -63.33 -25.13
C VAL A 971 -80.91 -62.59 -26.48
N GLU A 972 -80.13 -61.50 -26.56
CA GLU A 972 -79.95 -60.56 -27.70
C GLU A 972 -81.18 -59.64 -28.00
N ALA A 973 -81.01 -58.39 -28.46
CA ALA A 973 -79.80 -57.65 -28.84
C ALA A 973 -79.78 -56.20 -28.27
N TYR A 974 -78.59 -55.58 -28.26
CA TYR A 974 -78.35 -54.18 -27.88
C TYR A 974 -78.31 -53.26 -29.12
N VAL A 975 -78.64 -51.97 -28.91
CA VAL A 975 -78.35 -50.80 -29.77
C VAL A 975 -78.90 -50.76 -31.21
N ALA A 976 -79.74 -49.75 -31.47
CA ALA A 976 -79.78 -49.06 -32.77
C ALA A 976 -80.33 -47.62 -32.64
N LYS A 977 -79.44 -46.63 -32.44
CA LYS A 977 -79.72 -45.16 -32.43
C LYS A 977 -80.64 -44.68 -31.28
N VAL A 978 -80.57 -43.44 -30.81
CA VAL A 978 -79.68 -42.29 -31.15
C VAL A 978 -78.76 -42.02 -29.97
#